data_AF-A0A193GN11-F1
#
_entry.id   AF-A0A193GN11-F1
#
_cell.length_a   1.000
_cell.length_b   1.000
_cell.length_c   1.000
_cell.angle_alpha   90.00
_cell.angle_beta   90.00
_cell.angle_gamma   90.00
#
_symmetry.space_group_name_H-M   'P 1'
#
loop_
_entity.id
_entity.type
_entity.pdbx_description
1 polymer ?
#
loop_
_entity_poly.entity_id
_entity_poly.type
_entity_poly.pdbx_seq_one_letter_code
_entity_poly.pdbx_strand_id
1 'polypeptide(L)'
;MVVATVRWFDLSRFGAKLRVLPKSPLRGASLTCLDVFDQEAFTAHWKWDRTQAHRAALQEAWLNTCERLGFGDKSLVVYEPSPDGGAVRATRFMSARSQFTLRDIQALVPGVDAGDLKEMDVEDIALRTAPVPDMPQIWHAFVRDVLAIEAVGVWTPKINPFNRPWDEAQSIEEFWKAQRASERANPLITRRGLGNASQVRHALNAAGYRTNALVPFYVDESTALADGWRPGEIEKVDLPYALPLWVSDKGQIQALQDVRYVHELMDADPAHYLGVVKNGVIAGALREAHAIGQIVKRNMAQWRAWAANPASLELPDFLWGSITEVAGAHAELCEKYPTVVTSGLSDLSDGMEHERRGTFRAKPLIEMESGAMYWLSRLCARYASLRDDEVTALQADLNKALARGHELMGEHAQALAREELAAVSNVVRGAASGFTASSENSTSVSDGQVVNPSKEKKVRHEDAGEKIGGARKDFAKRAMVADDLEVMNEAERDLYVVKKNIWAPLDYAAMRADGVQAEAALGIKVVKDKLLPAPTRRGSTFYATPSDNSEADALYIKAISIVRDRMATVKTLDDFNAACKELFVIGNRDHEGNPTNTIFGRPIQVQWGSKACDVFYSGSNGRTPSQVYREIRRKIEIWNREPTEDEKWRSMIKPKAEKTQEKRDEEKAKAEVDRELHRPHLDRVERSGQDWRGGRDIQADDLLEHFGFRGVEFGNWLPQDERQQVLNMAFDALCDLAAALKVPPKGLSLGGNLGVAFGSRGSGGRNAALAHYEPARRVINLTRMNGAGFLAHEWMHALDHHLGGERGYLSEAVVGTGTVMANLSGRMHRRLAQAHEILERTEANAKKGLEYTRSWLYGQPQEVRDRLFDVLQAEYENAEAALYDEARRHIEAARSRPDFAQDGFRDDGAVNFSRQFDFADKVYQTLRAHCTSKSALTKVKGKIEGNLQFMMTNLAKVVSVKAAKDLGVELPAAFRGRSNCLPSEFVKEAEKLDKTRSSPYWATTRELFARAGAAYVIDKITEAGGRSDYLVFGSDEARYAEHPVGNPNPTGEDRRDLAAFFDALMAEYRLACLKEAEQEAVLEP
;
A
#
# COMPACT_ATOMS: atom_id res chain seq x y z
N MET A 1 -2.86 -15.20 71.42
CA MET A 1 -3.96 -14.53 70.72
C MET A 1 -5.23 -15.31 71.03
N VAL A 2 -6.27 -14.65 71.57
CA VAL A 2 -7.59 -15.26 71.65
C VAL A 2 -8.11 -15.31 70.22
N VAL A 3 -8.30 -16.51 69.68
CA VAL A 3 -8.92 -16.70 68.36
C VAL A 3 -10.38 -16.26 68.50
N ALA A 4 -10.78 -15.21 67.79
CA ALA A 4 -12.15 -14.74 67.79
C ALA A 4 -12.98 -15.67 66.91
N THR A 5 -13.94 -16.40 67.50
CA THR A 5 -14.87 -17.25 66.74
C THR A 5 -16.26 -16.61 66.69
N VAL A 6 -17.01 -16.92 65.64
CA VAL A 6 -18.40 -16.50 65.48
C VAL A 6 -19.23 -17.64 64.91
N ARG A 7 -20.50 -17.73 65.34
CA ARG A 7 -21.45 -18.68 64.82
C ARG A 7 -21.84 -18.32 63.37
N TRP A 8 -21.46 -19.15 62.41
CA TRP A 8 -21.56 -18.89 60.97
C TRP A 8 -21.92 -20.14 60.15
N PHE A 9 -22.43 -19.96 58.93
CA PHE A 9 -22.79 -21.06 58.05
C PHE A 9 -21.56 -21.60 57.31
N ASP A 10 -21.17 -22.84 57.61
CA ASP A 10 -20.14 -23.58 56.89
C ASP A 10 -20.74 -24.26 55.65
N LEU A 11 -20.55 -23.62 54.50
CA LEU A 11 -21.10 -24.09 53.22
C LEU A 11 -20.11 -24.98 52.45
N SER A 12 -18.95 -25.33 53.02
CA SER A 12 -17.83 -25.95 52.30
C SER A 12 -18.22 -27.29 51.66
N ARG A 13 -19.06 -28.09 52.33
CA ARG A 13 -19.56 -29.37 51.79
C ARG A 13 -20.45 -29.24 50.56
N PHE A 14 -20.96 -28.03 50.30
CA PHE A 14 -21.78 -27.70 49.14
C PHE A 14 -20.96 -27.01 48.03
N GLY A 15 -19.62 -27.01 48.12
CA GLY A 15 -18.80 -26.33 47.11
C GLY A 15 -18.89 -24.80 47.15
N ALA A 16 -19.31 -24.23 48.29
CA ALA A 16 -19.45 -22.79 48.46
C ALA A 16 -18.93 -22.28 49.82
N LYS A 17 -18.68 -20.97 49.93
CA LYS A 17 -18.36 -20.28 51.20
C LYS A 17 -19.22 -19.03 51.34
N LEU A 18 -19.67 -18.75 52.57
CA LEU A 18 -20.28 -17.48 52.92
C LEU A 18 -19.26 -16.66 53.70
N ARG A 19 -18.90 -15.48 53.21
CA ARG A 19 -17.82 -14.63 53.75
C ARG A 19 -18.27 -13.19 53.93
N VAL A 20 -17.44 -12.39 54.59
CA VAL A 20 -17.71 -10.97 54.83
C VAL A 20 -16.53 -10.11 54.37
N LEU A 21 -16.83 -9.08 53.57
CA LEU A 21 -15.95 -7.94 53.35
C LEU A 21 -16.23 -6.88 54.42
N PRO A 22 -15.23 -6.46 55.21
CA PRO A 22 -15.35 -5.41 56.20
C PRO A 22 -15.84 -4.06 55.62
N LYS A 23 -16.36 -3.20 56.49
CA LYS A 23 -16.76 -1.84 56.14
C LYS A 23 -15.54 -1.01 55.72
N SER A 24 -15.61 -0.38 54.55
CA SER A 24 -14.65 0.64 54.08
C SER A 24 -15.32 2.02 54.06
N PRO A 25 -14.60 3.12 54.38
CA PRO A 25 -15.12 4.48 54.25
C PRO A 25 -15.68 4.81 52.87
N LEU A 26 -15.10 4.25 51.80
CA LEU A 26 -15.55 4.49 50.43
C LEU A 26 -16.71 3.58 49.98
N ARG A 27 -16.86 2.40 50.60
CA ARG A 27 -18.03 1.52 50.35
C ARG A 27 -19.24 1.96 51.18
N GLY A 28 -19.02 2.49 52.38
CA GLY A 28 -20.07 2.86 53.33
C GLY A 28 -20.73 1.68 54.07
N ALA A 29 -20.56 0.44 53.60
CA ALA A 29 -21.15 -0.78 54.17
C ALA A 29 -20.16 -1.95 54.21
N SER A 30 -20.45 -2.94 55.08
CA SER A 30 -19.88 -4.29 55.00
C SER A 30 -20.68 -5.12 53.99
N LEU A 31 -20.03 -6.03 53.27
CA LEU A 31 -20.70 -6.85 52.26
C LEU A 31 -20.60 -8.33 52.60
N THR A 32 -21.71 -9.07 52.50
CA THR A 32 -21.68 -10.54 52.56
C THR A 32 -21.40 -11.08 51.17
N CYS A 33 -20.46 -12.02 51.06
CA CYS A 33 -20.05 -12.66 49.81
C CYS A 33 -20.43 -14.14 49.82
N LEU A 34 -21.17 -14.60 48.81
CA LEU A 34 -21.34 -16.03 48.53
C LEU A 34 -20.38 -16.42 47.41
N ASP A 35 -19.45 -17.31 47.70
CA ASP A 35 -18.43 -17.77 46.76
C ASP A 35 -18.65 -19.22 46.41
N VAL A 36 -18.97 -19.50 45.15
CA VAL A 36 -19.19 -20.87 44.62
C VAL A 36 -17.93 -21.30 43.86
N PHE A 37 -17.19 -22.26 44.42
CA PHE A 37 -15.92 -22.75 43.87
C PHE A 37 -16.03 -24.16 43.27
N ASP A 38 -17.09 -24.91 43.60
CA ASP A 38 -17.43 -26.19 42.98
C ASP A 38 -18.91 -26.20 42.57
N GLN A 39 -19.14 -26.00 41.26
CA GLN A 39 -20.48 -25.92 40.69
C GLN A 39 -21.24 -27.27 40.74
N GLU A 40 -20.51 -28.38 40.67
CA GLU A 40 -21.11 -29.72 40.69
C GLU A 40 -21.64 -30.02 42.10
N ALA A 41 -20.81 -29.81 43.12
CA ALA A 41 -21.24 -29.92 44.52
C ALA A 41 -22.37 -28.94 44.87
N PHE A 42 -22.30 -27.70 44.38
CA PHE A 42 -23.29 -26.67 44.64
C PHE A 42 -24.68 -27.01 44.09
N THR A 43 -24.73 -27.69 42.95
CA THR A 43 -26.00 -28.04 42.29
C THR A 43 -26.50 -29.46 42.61
N ALA A 44 -25.71 -30.28 43.29
CA ALA A 44 -26.04 -31.67 43.60
C ALA A 44 -27.38 -31.83 44.36
N HIS A 45 -27.74 -30.87 45.20
CA HIS A 45 -28.94 -30.90 46.04
C HIS A 45 -30.18 -30.23 45.40
N TRP A 46 -30.07 -29.74 44.17
CA TRP A 46 -31.13 -28.97 43.50
C TRP A 46 -32.26 -29.84 42.92
N LYS A 47 -32.17 -31.17 43.05
CA LYS A 47 -33.19 -32.14 42.58
C LYS A 47 -33.53 -32.01 41.08
N TRP A 48 -32.52 -31.76 40.25
CA TRP A 48 -32.66 -31.65 38.79
C TRP A 48 -33.11 -32.98 38.15
N ASP A 49 -34.20 -32.96 37.38
CA ASP A 49 -34.79 -34.15 36.71
C ASP A 49 -34.17 -34.50 35.35
N ARG A 50 -33.05 -33.86 34.99
CA ARG A 50 -32.34 -33.98 33.69
C ARG A 50 -33.06 -33.36 32.49
N THR A 51 -34.16 -32.63 32.67
CA THR A 51 -34.79 -31.84 31.60
C THR A 51 -34.22 -30.42 31.54
N GLN A 52 -34.22 -29.83 30.34
CA GLN A 52 -33.79 -28.44 30.13
C GLN A 52 -34.79 -27.44 30.75
N ALA A 53 -36.09 -27.74 30.71
CA ALA A 53 -37.14 -26.89 31.27
C ALA A 53 -37.04 -26.78 32.81
N HIS A 54 -36.85 -27.91 33.51
CA HIS A 54 -36.67 -27.89 34.96
C HIS A 54 -35.35 -27.21 35.37
N ARG A 55 -34.27 -27.42 34.61
CA ARG A 55 -33.01 -26.70 34.83
C ARG A 55 -33.19 -25.18 34.74
N ALA A 56 -33.92 -24.71 33.73
CA ALA A 56 -34.22 -23.28 33.56
C ALA A 56 -35.07 -22.74 34.72
N ALA A 57 -36.11 -23.46 35.15
CA ALA A 57 -36.96 -23.05 36.26
C ALA A 57 -36.21 -23.00 37.61
N LEU A 58 -35.32 -23.96 37.88
CA LEU A 58 -34.47 -23.97 39.08
C LEU A 58 -33.49 -22.79 39.07
N GLN A 59 -32.89 -22.52 37.90
CA GLN A 59 -31.99 -21.38 37.73
C GLN A 59 -32.71 -20.05 37.94
N GLU A 60 -33.92 -19.89 37.39
CA GLU A 60 -34.76 -18.70 37.57
C GLU A 60 -35.18 -18.51 39.04
N ALA A 61 -35.64 -19.56 39.71
CA ALA A 61 -36.01 -19.51 41.13
C ALA A 61 -34.82 -19.13 42.03
N TRP A 62 -33.63 -19.61 41.69
CA TRP A 62 -32.42 -19.26 42.40
C TRP A 62 -32.00 -17.81 42.15
N LEU A 63 -32.06 -17.32 40.90
CA LEU A 63 -31.80 -15.91 40.58
C LEU A 63 -32.76 -14.96 41.31
N ASN A 64 -34.05 -15.30 41.37
CA ASN A 64 -35.05 -14.55 42.14
C ASN A 64 -34.73 -14.54 43.64
N THR A 65 -34.15 -15.63 44.16
CA THR A 65 -33.68 -15.71 45.55
C THR A 65 -32.46 -14.83 45.76
N CYS A 66 -31.47 -14.87 44.86
CA CYS A 66 -30.32 -13.98 44.90
C CYS A 66 -30.77 -12.51 44.91
N GLU A 67 -31.65 -12.10 44.01
CA GLU A 67 -32.21 -10.75 43.96
C GLU A 67 -32.89 -10.34 45.27
N ARG A 68 -33.82 -11.17 45.77
CA ARG A 68 -34.52 -10.93 47.05
C ARG A 68 -33.57 -10.79 48.25
N LEU A 69 -32.44 -11.49 48.23
CA LEU A 69 -31.44 -11.47 49.31
C LEU A 69 -30.32 -10.44 49.09
N GLY A 70 -30.40 -9.65 48.01
CA GLY A 70 -29.43 -8.61 47.68
C GLY A 70 -28.14 -9.13 47.02
N PHE A 71 -28.11 -10.39 46.58
CA PHE A 71 -27.02 -11.00 45.80
C PHE A 71 -27.19 -10.83 44.27
N GLY A 72 -28.22 -10.09 43.83
CA GLY A 72 -28.73 -10.06 42.45
C GLY A 72 -27.93 -9.28 41.40
N ASP A 73 -26.75 -8.74 41.74
CA ASP A 73 -25.85 -8.18 40.74
C ASP A 73 -25.19 -9.24 39.87
N LYS A 74 -24.47 -8.82 38.82
CA LYS A 74 -23.62 -9.73 38.04
C LYS A 74 -22.59 -10.40 38.96
N SER A 75 -22.47 -11.71 38.83
CA SER A 75 -21.44 -12.46 39.54
C SER A 75 -20.03 -12.09 39.07
N LEU A 76 -19.08 -12.16 39.99
CA LEU A 76 -17.67 -11.88 39.73
C LEU A 76 -16.89 -13.19 39.71
N VAL A 77 -15.95 -13.31 38.78
CA VAL A 77 -14.98 -14.42 38.81
C VAL A 77 -13.78 -13.97 39.64
N VAL A 78 -13.49 -14.71 40.71
CA VAL A 78 -12.34 -14.49 41.58
C VAL A 78 -11.48 -15.75 41.64
N TYR A 79 -10.21 -15.60 41.98
CA TYR A 79 -9.27 -16.71 42.16
C TYR A 79 -8.82 -16.73 43.61
N GLU A 80 -8.97 -17.89 44.26
CA GLU A 80 -8.65 -18.07 45.67
C GLU A 80 -7.42 -18.96 45.84
N PRO A 81 -6.49 -18.63 46.74
CA PRO A 81 -5.38 -19.50 47.05
C PRO A 81 -5.88 -20.87 47.52
N SER A 82 -5.30 -21.92 46.93
CA SER A 82 -5.59 -23.31 47.27
C SER A 82 -4.49 -23.87 48.19
N PRO A 83 -4.82 -24.82 49.10
CA PRO A 83 -3.84 -25.42 50.01
C PRO A 83 -2.64 -26.10 49.33
N ASP A 84 -2.75 -26.46 48.05
CA ASP A 84 -1.71 -27.08 47.22
C ASP A 84 -0.78 -26.06 46.52
N GLY A 85 -0.94 -24.76 46.79
CA GLY A 85 -0.15 -23.68 46.17
C GLY A 85 -0.69 -23.20 44.82
N GLY A 86 -1.83 -23.73 44.35
CA GLY A 86 -2.56 -23.24 43.18
C GLY A 86 -3.59 -22.14 43.50
N ALA A 87 -4.40 -21.76 42.52
CA ALA A 87 -5.56 -20.88 42.73
C ALA A 87 -6.85 -21.52 42.18
N VAL A 88 -7.89 -21.59 42.99
CA VAL A 88 -9.22 -22.11 42.62
C VAL A 88 -10.09 -20.98 42.13
N ARG A 89 -10.71 -21.16 40.96
CA ARG A 89 -11.68 -20.22 40.41
C ARG A 89 -13.00 -20.32 41.17
N ALA A 90 -13.46 -19.21 41.74
CA ALA A 90 -14.76 -19.09 42.38
C ALA A 90 -15.64 -18.04 41.70
N THR A 91 -16.96 -18.25 41.77
CA THR A 91 -17.97 -17.29 41.34
C THR A 91 -18.55 -16.60 42.57
N ARG A 92 -18.27 -15.31 42.73
CA ARG A 92 -18.67 -14.47 43.85
C ARG A 92 -19.95 -13.71 43.58
N PHE A 93 -20.87 -13.75 44.53
CA PHE A 93 -22.07 -12.92 44.62
C PHE A 93 -21.96 -12.06 45.88
N MET A 94 -22.41 -10.80 45.84
CA MET A 94 -22.22 -9.86 46.95
C MET A 94 -23.55 -9.24 47.36
N SER A 95 -23.75 -9.01 48.66
CA SER A 95 -24.95 -8.38 49.21
C SER A 95 -24.59 -7.41 50.33
N ALA A 96 -25.23 -6.23 50.36
CA ALA A 96 -25.15 -5.30 51.48
C ALA A 96 -25.91 -5.80 52.73
N ARG A 97 -26.68 -6.90 52.60
CA ARG A 97 -27.36 -7.55 53.71
C ARG A 97 -26.34 -8.31 54.56
N SER A 98 -26.36 -8.05 55.86
CA SER A 98 -25.43 -8.65 56.84
C SER A 98 -26.05 -9.72 57.73
N GLN A 99 -27.36 -9.99 57.58
CA GLN A 99 -28.10 -10.95 58.41
C GLN A 99 -29.00 -11.86 57.57
N PHE A 100 -28.90 -13.18 57.79
CA PHE A 100 -29.64 -14.20 57.05
C PHE A 100 -30.29 -15.18 58.01
N THR A 101 -31.54 -15.55 57.73
CA THR A 101 -32.20 -16.66 58.44
C THR A 101 -31.77 -18.00 57.85
N LEU A 102 -31.93 -19.11 58.60
CA LEU A 102 -31.70 -20.45 58.05
C LEU A 102 -32.52 -20.68 56.76
N ARG A 103 -33.77 -20.19 56.72
CA ARG A 103 -34.63 -20.31 55.53
C ARG A 103 -34.07 -19.52 54.34
N ASP A 104 -33.44 -18.36 54.57
CA ASP A 104 -32.79 -17.59 53.52
C ASP A 104 -31.61 -18.37 52.94
N ILE A 105 -30.76 -18.96 53.78
CA ILE A 105 -29.61 -19.77 53.33
C ILE A 105 -30.06 -21.07 52.64
N GLN A 106 -31.12 -21.71 53.12
CA GLN A 106 -31.70 -22.90 52.48
C GLN A 106 -32.26 -22.61 51.08
N ALA A 107 -32.83 -21.43 50.88
CA ALA A 107 -33.30 -21.00 49.56
C ALA A 107 -32.11 -20.70 48.62
N LEU A 108 -30.99 -20.20 49.16
CA LEU A 108 -29.78 -19.87 48.41
C LEU A 108 -28.92 -21.09 48.10
N VAL A 109 -28.87 -22.06 49.01
CA VAL A 109 -28.11 -23.31 48.94
C VAL A 109 -29.02 -24.46 49.40
N PRO A 110 -29.75 -25.10 48.47
CA PRO A 110 -30.62 -26.23 48.77
C PRO A 110 -29.86 -27.35 49.49
N GLY A 111 -30.43 -27.88 50.58
CA GLY A 111 -29.83 -28.96 51.37
C GLY A 111 -29.12 -28.53 52.65
N VAL A 112 -28.92 -27.23 52.87
CA VAL A 112 -28.42 -26.69 54.14
C VAL A 112 -29.40 -26.99 55.28
N ASP A 113 -28.88 -27.33 56.46
CA ASP A 113 -29.66 -27.55 57.67
C ASP A 113 -29.04 -26.84 58.89
N ALA A 114 -29.67 -26.99 60.06
CA ALA A 114 -29.23 -26.31 61.28
C ALA A 114 -27.83 -26.77 61.77
N GLY A 115 -27.37 -27.95 61.36
CA GLY A 115 -26.05 -28.50 61.68
C GLY A 115 -24.90 -27.86 60.90
N ASP A 116 -25.20 -27.14 59.80
CA ASP A 116 -24.20 -26.37 59.05
C ASP A 116 -23.87 -25.03 59.70
N LEU A 117 -24.60 -24.63 60.74
CA LEU A 117 -24.33 -23.43 61.53
C LEU A 117 -23.36 -23.73 62.67
N LYS A 118 -22.06 -23.46 62.46
CA LYS A 118 -20.94 -23.85 63.33
C LYS A 118 -20.20 -22.64 63.91
N GLU A 119 -19.45 -22.84 64.98
CA GLU A 119 -18.45 -21.85 65.43
C GLU A 119 -17.26 -21.87 64.47
N MET A 120 -16.96 -20.74 63.84
CA MET A 120 -15.92 -20.59 62.83
C MET A 120 -14.97 -19.45 63.20
N ASP A 121 -13.71 -19.53 62.81
CA ASP A 121 -12.74 -18.46 62.99
C ASP A 121 -13.15 -17.23 62.15
N VAL A 122 -13.07 -16.04 62.74
CA VAL A 122 -13.31 -14.79 62.01
C VAL A 122 -12.32 -14.62 60.86
N GLU A 123 -11.09 -15.15 60.96
CA GLU A 123 -10.11 -15.10 59.85
C GLU A 123 -10.52 -15.96 58.65
N ASP A 124 -11.29 -17.04 58.86
CA ASP A 124 -11.81 -17.90 57.79
C ASP A 124 -13.06 -17.32 57.10
N ILE A 125 -13.76 -16.39 57.78
CA ILE A 125 -14.97 -15.73 57.29
C ILE A 125 -14.66 -14.38 56.65
N ALA A 126 -13.77 -13.60 57.25
CA ALA A 126 -13.44 -12.27 56.81
C ALA A 126 -12.46 -12.33 55.63
N LEU A 127 -12.87 -11.78 54.49
CA LEU A 127 -11.94 -11.50 53.40
C LEU A 127 -11.03 -10.36 53.87
N ARG A 128 -9.83 -10.72 54.37
CA ARG A 128 -8.89 -9.87 55.11
C ARG A 128 -8.71 -8.50 54.43
N THR A 129 -9.43 -7.49 54.92
CA THR A 129 -9.33 -6.07 54.54
C THR A 129 -9.86 -5.18 55.68
N ALA A 130 -9.46 -5.44 56.93
CA ALA A 130 -9.68 -4.51 58.04
C ALA A 130 -8.49 -3.53 58.16
N PRO A 131 -8.72 -2.25 58.52
CA PRO A 131 -7.88 -1.13 58.14
C PRO A 131 -6.68 -0.97 59.07
N VAL A 132 -5.48 -0.95 58.51
CA VAL A 132 -4.39 -0.14 59.07
C VAL A 132 -3.97 0.83 57.97
N PRO A 133 -3.97 2.15 58.22
CA PRO A 133 -3.55 3.15 57.25
C PRO A 133 -2.02 3.18 57.06
N ASP A 134 -1.36 2.02 57.09
CA ASP A 134 0.05 1.91 56.70
C ASP A 134 0.09 1.67 55.19
N MET A 135 0.21 2.78 54.47
CA MET A 135 0.42 2.77 53.04
C MET A 135 1.86 2.30 52.76
N PRO A 136 2.09 1.38 51.80
CA PRO A 136 3.45 1.01 51.41
C PRO A 136 4.28 2.23 51.04
N GLN A 137 5.58 2.25 51.36
CA GLN A 137 6.46 3.41 51.14
C GLN A 137 6.41 3.94 49.69
N ILE A 138 6.25 3.03 48.73
CA ILE A 138 6.15 3.38 47.30
C ILE A 138 4.85 4.13 46.96
N TRP A 139 3.74 3.75 47.58
CA TRP A 139 2.48 4.48 47.47
C TRP A 139 2.52 5.82 48.20
N HIS A 140 3.22 5.89 49.35
CA HIS A 140 3.45 7.15 50.04
C HIS A 140 4.24 8.14 49.19
N ALA A 141 5.30 7.67 48.52
CA ALA A 141 6.07 8.48 47.58
C ALA A 141 5.19 8.92 46.40
N PHE A 142 4.41 8.02 45.80
CA PHE A 142 3.50 8.35 44.71
C PHE A 142 2.43 9.39 45.09
N VAL A 143 1.84 9.27 46.29
CA VAL A 143 0.89 10.28 46.79
C VAL A 143 1.58 11.63 46.93
N ARG A 144 2.75 11.68 47.59
CA ARG A 144 3.49 12.92 47.83
C ARG A 144 3.95 13.59 46.53
N ASP A 145 4.49 12.81 45.61
CA ASP A 145 5.20 13.31 44.42
C ASP A 145 4.27 13.48 43.21
N VAL A 146 3.13 12.78 43.17
CA VAL A 146 2.20 12.78 42.03
C VAL A 146 0.78 13.20 42.42
N LEU A 147 0.09 12.51 43.34
CA LEU A 147 -1.32 12.84 43.63
C LEU A 147 -1.50 14.17 44.36
N ALA A 148 -0.55 14.53 45.22
CA ALA A 148 -0.54 15.79 45.96
C ALA A 148 -0.25 17.01 45.09
N ILE A 149 0.14 16.83 43.82
CA ILE A 149 0.23 17.93 42.82
C ILE A 149 -0.94 17.88 41.82
N GLU A 150 -1.50 16.67 41.62
CA GLU A 150 -2.59 16.38 40.70
C GLU A 150 -3.86 17.16 41.03
N ALA A 151 -4.35 17.08 42.27
CA ALA A 151 -5.65 17.63 42.67
C ALA A 151 -5.54 18.77 43.70
N VAL A 152 -4.58 19.67 43.52
CA VAL A 152 -4.43 20.91 44.32
C VAL A 152 -5.20 22.05 43.69
N GLY A 153 -5.97 22.78 44.49
CA GLY A 153 -6.73 23.94 44.07
C GLY A 153 -7.77 23.64 42.99
N VAL A 154 -8.29 22.41 42.97
CA VAL A 154 -9.32 21.95 42.03
C VAL A 154 -10.70 22.37 42.49
N TRP A 155 -11.67 22.35 41.58
CA TRP A 155 -13.06 22.68 41.89
C TRP A 155 -13.91 21.42 41.94
N THR A 156 -14.62 21.20 43.04
CA THR A 156 -15.53 20.06 43.24
C THR A 156 -16.93 20.56 43.59
N PRO A 157 -18.01 19.82 43.27
CA PRO A 157 -19.31 20.08 43.86
C PRO A 157 -19.28 19.93 45.38
N LYS A 158 -19.92 20.86 46.11
CA LYS A 158 -20.08 20.79 47.57
C LYS A 158 -20.85 19.55 48.02
N ILE A 159 -21.78 19.10 47.18
CA ILE A 159 -22.51 17.85 47.36
C ILE A 159 -22.02 16.87 46.29
N ASN A 160 -21.26 15.86 46.70
CA ASN A 160 -20.74 14.87 45.77
C ASN A 160 -21.90 14.08 45.12
N PRO A 161 -22.12 14.20 43.79
CA PRO A 161 -23.26 13.56 43.12
C PRO A 161 -23.17 12.03 43.08
N PHE A 162 -21.99 11.46 43.32
CA PHE A 162 -21.81 10.02 43.39
C PHE A 162 -22.15 9.42 44.76
N ASN A 163 -22.27 10.23 45.80
CA ASN A 163 -22.45 9.76 47.17
C ASN A 163 -23.87 9.17 47.38
N ARG A 164 -24.01 7.87 47.13
CA ARG A 164 -25.24 7.09 47.30
C ARG A 164 -24.99 5.85 48.17
N PRO A 165 -26.03 5.29 48.82
CA PRO A 165 -25.95 3.96 49.44
C PRO A 165 -25.41 2.91 48.45
N TRP A 166 -24.70 1.88 48.95
CA TRP A 166 -24.01 0.90 48.10
C TRP A 166 -24.96 0.18 47.12
N ASP A 167 -26.14 -0.18 47.59
CA ASP A 167 -27.20 -0.84 46.83
C ASP A 167 -27.83 0.06 45.76
N GLU A 168 -27.80 1.38 45.94
CA GLU A 168 -28.27 2.38 44.97
C GLU A 168 -27.15 2.88 44.04
N ALA A 169 -25.88 2.64 44.38
CA ALA A 169 -24.73 3.06 43.61
C ALA A 169 -24.54 2.16 42.38
N GLN A 170 -24.14 2.76 41.25
CA GLN A 170 -23.86 2.01 40.02
C GLN A 170 -22.54 1.24 40.17
N SER A 171 -22.45 0.05 39.57
CA SER A 171 -21.18 -0.67 39.50
C SER A 171 -20.13 0.10 38.69
N ILE A 172 -18.85 -0.01 39.06
CA ILE A 172 -17.76 0.66 38.33
C ILE A 172 -17.69 0.17 36.87
N GLU A 173 -17.98 -1.12 36.62
CA GLU A 173 -18.04 -1.68 35.26
C GLU A 173 -19.14 -1.05 34.39
N GLU A 174 -20.35 -0.86 34.92
CA GLU A 174 -21.45 -0.24 34.17
C GLU A 174 -21.21 1.23 33.93
N PHE A 175 -20.68 1.93 34.93
CA PHE A 175 -20.25 3.31 34.80
C PHE A 175 -19.26 3.47 33.64
N TRP A 176 -18.21 2.64 33.59
CA TRP A 176 -17.23 2.69 32.51
C TRP A 176 -17.80 2.32 31.14
N LYS A 177 -18.72 1.36 31.08
CA LYS A 177 -19.42 1.01 29.83
C LYS A 177 -20.24 2.18 29.31
N ALA A 178 -20.93 2.89 30.20
CA ALA A 178 -21.65 4.11 29.84
C ALA A 178 -20.69 5.20 29.32
N GLN A 179 -19.54 5.41 29.96
CA GLN A 179 -18.53 6.36 29.50
C GLN A 179 -17.89 5.98 28.15
N ARG A 180 -17.77 4.68 27.84
CA ARG A 180 -17.26 4.22 26.52
C ARG A 180 -18.32 4.29 25.41
N ALA A 181 -19.59 4.15 25.77
CA ALA A 181 -20.70 4.21 24.85
C ALA A 181 -21.09 5.65 24.49
N SER A 182 -20.64 6.66 25.24
CA SER A 182 -20.83 8.05 24.84
C SER A 182 -20.06 8.34 23.56
N GLU A 183 -20.70 9.06 22.62
CA GLU A 183 -20.11 9.38 21.32
C GLU A 183 -18.91 10.33 21.43
N ARG A 184 -18.76 11.01 22.57
CA ARG A 184 -17.72 12.03 22.82
C ARG A 184 -16.90 11.64 24.04
N ALA A 185 -15.61 11.42 23.81
CA ALA A 185 -14.58 11.30 24.85
C ALA A 185 -13.76 12.60 24.87
N ASN A 186 -13.04 12.86 25.96
CA ASN A 186 -12.07 13.96 25.98
C ASN A 186 -11.05 13.78 24.83
N PRO A 187 -10.78 14.82 24.03
CA PRO A 187 -9.94 14.67 22.85
C PRO A 187 -8.43 14.65 23.17
N LEU A 188 -8.02 15.12 24.36
CA LEU A 188 -6.62 15.19 24.77
C LEU A 188 -6.16 13.95 25.55
N ILE A 189 -7.03 13.38 26.38
CA ILE A 189 -6.72 12.24 27.24
C ILE A 189 -7.18 10.94 26.60
N THR A 190 -6.38 9.87 26.72
CA THR A 190 -6.69 8.60 26.04
C THR A 190 -8.05 8.04 26.48
N ARG A 191 -8.76 7.37 25.57
CA ARG A 191 -10.00 6.61 25.88
C ARG A 191 -9.78 5.44 26.85
N ARG A 192 -8.52 5.15 27.20
CA ARG A 192 -8.18 4.17 28.25
C ARG A 192 -8.15 4.81 29.63
N GLY A 193 -8.16 6.15 29.75
CA GLY A 193 -7.95 6.85 31.02
C GLY A 193 -6.52 6.66 31.51
N LEU A 194 -6.37 6.32 32.79
CA LEU A 194 -5.13 5.81 33.35
C LEU A 194 -4.59 4.60 32.56
N GLY A 195 -3.27 4.48 32.44
CA GLY A 195 -2.61 3.24 31.99
C GLY A 195 -3.23 2.02 32.68
N ASN A 196 -3.39 0.91 31.95
CA ASN A 196 -4.03 -0.32 32.44
C ASN A 196 -5.34 -0.13 33.25
N ALA A 197 -6.21 0.83 32.90
CA ALA A 197 -7.48 1.06 33.60
C ALA A 197 -8.36 -0.19 33.78
N SER A 198 -8.15 -1.23 32.96
CA SER A 198 -8.78 -2.54 33.18
C SER A 198 -8.40 -3.15 34.53
N GLN A 199 -7.13 -3.11 34.94
CA GLN A 199 -6.64 -3.71 36.19
C GLN A 199 -7.16 -2.97 37.42
N VAL A 200 -7.07 -1.63 37.44
CA VAL A 200 -7.64 -0.80 38.52
C VAL A 200 -9.14 -1.06 38.65
N ARG A 201 -9.86 -1.08 37.53
CA ARG A 201 -11.29 -1.42 37.49
C ARG A 201 -11.58 -2.84 37.98
N HIS A 202 -10.77 -3.82 37.61
CA HIS A 202 -10.93 -5.19 38.07
C HIS A 202 -10.72 -5.29 39.59
N ALA A 203 -9.71 -4.63 40.13
CA ALA A 203 -9.48 -4.56 41.58
C ALA A 203 -10.67 -3.90 42.31
N LEU A 204 -11.14 -2.75 41.83
CA LEU A 204 -12.28 -2.04 42.42
C LEU A 204 -13.56 -2.89 42.38
N ASN A 205 -13.88 -3.50 41.24
CA ASN A 205 -15.06 -4.36 41.10
C ASN A 205 -14.95 -5.63 41.97
N ALA A 206 -13.79 -6.31 41.99
CA ALA A 206 -13.57 -7.52 42.79
C ALA A 206 -13.72 -7.27 44.30
N ALA A 207 -13.40 -6.06 44.75
CA ALA A 207 -13.54 -5.60 46.12
C ALA A 207 -14.89 -4.92 46.43
N GLY A 208 -15.81 -4.90 45.48
CA GLY A 208 -17.15 -4.35 45.65
C GLY A 208 -17.22 -2.84 45.79
N TYR A 209 -16.23 -2.09 45.30
CA TYR A 209 -16.36 -0.63 45.18
C TYR A 209 -17.29 -0.27 44.03
N ARG A 210 -18.12 0.76 44.26
CA ARG A 210 -19.11 1.29 43.31
C ARG A 210 -18.88 2.78 43.08
N THR A 211 -19.71 3.42 42.27
CA THR A 211 -19.55 4.85 41.97
C THR A 211 -19.55 5.74 43.22
N ASN A 212 -20.14 5.32 44.33
CA ASN A 212 -20.06 6.03 45.62
C ASN A 212 -18.65 6.20 46.20
N ALA A 213 -17.66 5.48 45.69
CA ALA A 213 -16.25 5.69 46.00
C ALA A 213 -15.60 6.85 45.22
N LEU A 214 -16.31 7.45 44.26
CA LEU A 214 -15.78 8.46 43.33
C LEU A 214 -16.10 9.90 43.77
N VAL A 215 -15.31 10.86 43.31
CA VAL A 215 -15.54 12.30 43.41
C VAL A 215 -15.28 12.95 42.05
N PRO A 216 -16.16 13.84 41.57
CA PRO A 216 -15.89 14.64 40.39
C PRO A 216 -15.15 15.93 40.77
N PHE A 217 -14.14 16.31 39.98
CA PHE A 217 -13.53 17.63 40.10
C PHE A 217 -13.09 18.20 38.75
N TYR A 218 -12.78 19.48 38.73
CA TYR A 218 -12.34 20.24 37.56
C TYR A 218 -11.04 20.98 37.87
N VAL A 219 -10.20 21.16 36.87
CA VAL A 219 -8.91 21.86 37.03
C VAL A 219 -9.07 23.37 37.28
N ASP A 220 -10.19 23.95 36.86
CA ASP A 220 -10.53 25.36 37.01
C ASP A 220 -12.05 25.59 37.09
N GLU A 221 -12.45 26.77 37.57
CA GLU A 221 -13.85 27.14 37.77
C GLU A 221 -14.63 27.22 36.45
N SER A 222 -14.00 27.76 35.40
CA SER A 222 -14.67 27.98 34.11
C SER A 222 -15.09 26.68 33.44
N THR A 223 -14.28 25.63 33.57
CA THR A 223 -14.61 24.28 33.09
C THR A 223 -15.80 23.69 33.87
N ALA A 224 -15.86 23.88 35.20
CA ALA A 224 -16.99 23.43 36.00
C ALA A 224 -18.30 24.13 35.62
N LEU A 225 -18.26 25.45 35.42
CA LEU A 225 -19.41 26.24 34.99
C LEU A 225 -19.87 25.84 33.58
N ALA A 226 -18.94 25.57 32.66
CA ALA A 226 -19.25 25.09 31.31
C ALA A 226 -19.94 23.71 31.30
N ASP A 227 -19.68 22.87 32.30
CA ASP A 227 -20.39 21.60 32.49
C ASP A 227 -21.81 21.77 33.08
N GLY A 228 -22.15 22.98 33.53
CA GLY A 228 -23.49 23.35 33.97
C GLY A 228 -23.65 23.55 35.48
N TRP A 229 -22.56 23.54 36.25
CA TRP A 229 -22.58 23.87 37.68
C TRP A 229 -22.82 25.36 37.92
N ARG A 230 -23.45 25.70 39.05
CA ARG A 230 -23.60 27.09 39.48
C ARG A 230 -22.47 27.49 40.44
N PRO A 231 -22.03 28.76 40.47
CA PRO A 231 -20.94 29.20 41.35
C PRO A 231 -21.15 28.87 42.85
N GLY A 232 -22.40 28.84 43.33
CA GLY A 232 -22.72 28.50 44.72
C GLY A 232 -22.67 27.00 45.07
N GLU A 233 -22.67 26.13 44.06
CA GLU A 233 -22.75 24.66 44.20
C GLU A 233 -21.38 23.98 44.17
N ILE A 234 -20.34 24.71 43.77
CA ILE A 234 -18.95 24.26 43.69
C ILE A 234 -18.08 24.97 44.72
N GLU A 235 -16.96 24.37 45.06
CA GLU A 235 -15.95 24.92 45.95
C GLU A 235 -14.55 24.52 45.51
N LYS A 236 -13.56 25.36 45.85
CA LYS A 236 -12.15 25.10 45.58
C LYS A 236 -11.53 24.36 46.75
N VAL A 237 -10.91 23.20 46.47
CA VAL A 237 -10.37 22.28 47.49
C VAL A 237 -9.06 21.66 47.04
N ASP A 238 -8.36 21.06 48.00
CA ASP A 238 -7.23 20.17 47.75
C ASP A 238 -7.67 18.72 48.04
N LEU A 239 -7.45 17.82 47.08
CA LEU A 239 -7.77 16.39 47.19
C LEU A 239 -6.50 15.54 47.02
N PRO A 240 -5.51 15.62 47.94
CA PRO A 240 -4.17 15.07 47.73
C PRO A 240 -4.10 13.53 47.64
N TYR A 241 -5.19 12.84 47.98
CA TYR A 241 -5.32 11.38 47.89
C TYR A 241 -6.25 10.93 46.76
N ALA A 242 -6.84 11.87 46.02
CA ALA A 242 -7.73 11.52 44.93
C ALA A 242 -6.94 10.98 43.75
N LEU A 243 -7.33 9.80 43.25
CA LEU A 243 -6.70 9.15 42.11
C LEU A 243 -7.59 9.38 40.86
N PRO A 244 -7.20 10.23 39.90
CA PRO A 244 -7.97 10.47 38.68
C PRO A 244 -8.09 9.20 37.86
N LEU A 245 -9.32 8.78 37.56
CA LEU A 245 -9.55 7.55 36.82
C LEU A 245 -9.94 7.81 35.36
N TRP A 246 -10.72 8.87 35.15
CA TRP A 246 -11.35 9.20 33.88
C TRP A 246 -11.56 10.71 33.74
N VAL A 247 -11.75 11.17 32.51
CA VAL A 247 -12.17 12.55 32.22
C VAL A 247 -13.28 12.56 31.16
N SER A 248 -14.33 13.34 31.41
CA SER A 248 -15.43 13.51 30.45
C SER A 248 -15.00 14.39 29.27
N ASP A 249 -15.80 14.38 28.20
CA ASP A 249 -15.66 15.31 27.07
C ASP A 249 -15.71 16.78 27.47
N LYS A 250 -16.41 17.09 28.58
CA LYS A 250 -16.51 18.43 29.16
C LYS A 250 -15.41 18.76 30.19
N GLY A 251 -14.43 17.87 30.38
CA GLY A 251 -13.31 18.12 31.28
C GLY A 251 -13.58 17.84 32.76
N GLN A 252 -14.67 17.17 33.11
CA GLN A 252 -14.90 16.67 34.48
C GLN A 252 -13.98 15.47 34.73
N ILE A 253 -13.06 15.61 35.67
CA ILE A 253 -12.22 14.51 36.14
C ILE A 253 -13.01 13.70 37.16
N GLN A 254 -13.10 12.39 36.94
CA GLN A 254 -13.76 11.45 37.83
C GLN A 254 -12.67 10.64 38.52
N ALA A 255 -12.53 10.84 39.83
CA ALA A 255 -11.44 10.29 40.61
C ALA A 255 -11.97 9.39 41.74
N LEU A 256 -11.17 8.41 42.15
CA LEU A 256 -11.36 7.78 43.45
C LEU A 256 -11.15 8.83 44.54
N GLN A 257 -12.03 8.90 45.54
CA GLN A 257 -11.98 9.91 46.59
C GLN A 257 -10.67 9.91 47.38
N ASP A 258 -10.22 8.73 47.82
CA ASP A 258 -9.03 8.59 48.64
C ASP A 258 -8.44 7.18 48.51
N VAL A 259 -7.30 7.08 47.82
CA VAL A 259 -6.66 5.79 47.52
C VAL A 259 -6.24 5.00 48.76
N ARG A 260 -6.07 5.64 49.93
CA ARG A 260 -5.67 4.96 51.17
C ARG A 260 -6.71 3.95 51.65
N TYR A 261 -7.96 4.09 51.22
CA TYR A 261 -9.06 3.20 51.61
C TYR A 261 -9.35 2.11 50.57
N VAL A 262 -8.44 1.89 49.62
CA VAL A 262 -8.50 0.82 48.59
C VAL A 262 -7.21 0.00 48.65
N HIS A 263 -7.15 -0.92 49.62
CA HIS A 263 -5.96 -1.74 49.88
C HIS A 263 -5.59 -2.66 48.72
N GLU A 264 -6.58 -3.09 47.94
CA GLU A 264 -6.41 -3.99 46.81
C GLU A 264 -5.61 -3.37 45.64
N LEU A 265 -5.53 -2.04 45.59
CA LEU A 265 -4.61 -1.35 44.67
C LEU A 265 -3.19 -1.27 45.25
N MET A 266 -3.04 -1.31 46.57
CA MET A 266 -1.75 -1.17 47.24
C MET A 266 -0.93 -2.46 47.27
N ASP A 267 -1.49 -3.58 46.81
CA ASP A 267 -0.82 -4.87 46.68
C ASP A 267 0.22 -4.90 45.54
N ALA A 268 0.21 -3.91 44.66
CA ALA A 268 1.19 -3.72 43.60
C ALA A 268 1.77 -2.30 43.61
N ASP A 269 2.94 -2.14 42.97
CA ASP A 269 3.56 -0.84 42.71
C ASP A 269 2.59 0.08 41.91
N PRO A 270 2.41 1.37 42.25
CA PRO A 270 1.66 2.33 41.44
C PRO A 270 2.01 2.27 39.95
N ALA A 271 3.29 2.04 39.60
CA ALA A 271 3.76 1.93 38.23
C ALA A 271 3.20 0.71 37.48
N HIS A 272 2.77 -0.34 38.20
CA HIS A 272 2.05 -1.48 37.61
C HIS A 272 0.75 -1.03 36.92
N TYR A 273 0.04 -0.11 37.56
CA TYR A 273 -1.18 0.45 37.03
C TYR A 273 -0.88 1.60 36.07
N LEU A 274 -0.07 2.57 36.49
CA LEU A 274 -0.01 3.89 35.83
C LEU A 274 1.18 4.08 34.90
N GLY A 275 2.15 3.16 34.90
CA GLY A 275 3.48 3.38 34.31
C GLY A 275 4.34 4.33 35.15
N VAL A 276 5.50 4.71 34.63
CA VAL A 276 6.37 5.69 35.29
C VAL A 276 5.82 7.09 35.06
N VAL A 277 5.24 7.68 36.12
CA VAL A 277 4.63 9.02 36.09
C VAL A 277 5.43 9.94 37.02
N LYS A 278 5.92 11.07 36.50
CA LYS A 278 6.71 12.04 37.29
C LYS A 278 6.00 13.38 37.52
N ASN A 279 5.21 13.86 36.56
CA ASN A 279 4.70 15.25 36.57
C ASN A 279 3.19 15.36 36.85
N GLY A 280 2.49 14.23 36.97
CA GLY A 280 1.04 14.18 37.12
C GLY A 280 0.38 13.24 36.12
N VAL A 281 -0.93 13.12 36.22
CA VAL A 281 -1.70 12.06 35.59
C VAL A 281 -2.67 12.61 34.54
N ILE A 282 -3.61 13.48 34.91
CA ILE A 282 -4.67 14.05 34.04
C ILE A 282 -4.77 15.56 34.25
N ALA A 283 -4.91 16.02 35.50
CA ALA A 283 -5.10 17.41 35.85
C ALA A 283 -3.90 18.29 35.46
N GLY A 284 -2.67 17.79 35.67
CA GLY A 284 -1.45 18.45 35.19
C GLY A 284 -1.46 18.65 33.66
N ALA A 285 -1.81 17.59 32.93
CA ALA A 285 -1.90 17.64 31.46
C ALA A 285 -2.94 18.65 30.98
N LEU A 286 -4.14 18.70 31.61
CA LEU A 286 -5.18 19.66 31.26
C LEU A 286 -4.76 21.12 31.55
N ARG A 287 -4.02 21.37 32.63
CA ARG A 287 -3.49 22.70 32.94
C ARG A 287 -2.47 23.18 31.92
N GLU A 288 -1.48 22.34 31.59
CA GLU A 288 -0.46 22.69 30.58
C GLU A 288 -1.06 22.82 29.17
N ALA A 289 -2.09 22.03 28.85
CA ALA A 289 -2.79 22.10 27.58
C ALA A 289 -3.45 23.46 27.32
N HIS A 290 -3.82 24.21 28.36
CA HIS A 290 -4.38 25.55 28.19
C HIS A 290 -3.39 26.51 27.50
N ALA A 291 -2.10 26.44 27.86
CA ALA A 291 -1.05 27.25 27.25
C ALA A 291 -0.80 26.83 25.78
N ILE A 292 -0.75 25.51 25.53
CA ILE A 292 -0.60 24.96 24.17
C ILE A 292 -1.78 25.37 23.28
N GLY A 293 -2.99 25.46 23.84
CA GLY A 293 -4.17 25.93 23.11
C GLY A 293 -4.03 27.35 22.54
N GLN A 294 -3.22 28.23 23.15
CA GLN A 294 -2.93 29.55 22.58
C GLN A 294 -2.00 29.46 21.37
N ILE A 295 -0.98 28.60 21.44
CA ILE A 295 -0.06 28.31 20.33
C ILE A 295 -0.85 27.75 19.13
N VAL A 296 -1.73 26.79 19.39
CA VAL A 296 -2.60 26.17 18.38
C VAL A 296 -3.51 27.21 17.73
N LYS A 297 -4.21 28.04 18.52
CA LYS A 297 -5.11 29.08 17.97
C LYS A 297 -4.39 30.10 17.10
N ARG A 298 -3.20 30.54 17.51
CA ARG A 298 -2.35 31.47 16.74
C ARG A 298 -1.97 30.86 15.39
N ASN A 299 -1.42 29.64 15.39
CA ASN A 299 -0.98 28.96 14.18
C ASN A 299 -2.16 28.63 13.25
N MET A 300 -3.31 28.21 13.79
CA MET A 300 -4.53 28.02 13.00
C MET A 300 -4.99 29.29 12.28
N ALA A 301 -4.90 30.45 12.94
CA ALA A 301 -5.23 31.73 12.30
C ALA A 301 -4.25 32.07 11.17
N GLN A 302 -2.96 31.78 11.36
CA GLN A 302 -1.93 31.98 10.34
C GLN A 302 -2.12 31.04 9.14
N TRP A 303 -2.39 29.76 9.35
CA TRP A 303 -2.68 28.80 8.28
C TRP A 303 -3.92 29.20 7.48
N ARG A 304 -4.96 29.69 8.15
CA ARG A 304 -6.15 30.26 7.47
C ARG A 304 -5.82 31.48 6.64
N ALA A 305 -4.95 32.36 7.14
CA ALA A 305 -4.50 33.54 6.39
C ALA A 305 -3.73 33.14 5.13
N TRP A 306 -2.82 32.16 5.23
CA TRP A 306 -2.12 31.60 4.07
C TRP A 306 -3.08 30.89 3.10
N ALA A 307 -4.07 30.14 3.60
CA ALA A 307 -5.07 29.50 2.75
C ALA A 307 -5.95 30.50 1.98
N ALA A 308 -6.25 31.65 2.60
CA ALA A 308 -7.03 32.73 1.98
C ALA A 308 -6.20 33.57 1.00
N ASN A 309 -4.91 33.77 1.31
CA ASN A 309 -3.95 34.47 0.45
C ASN A 309 -2.63 33.68 0.37
N PRO A 310 -2.53 32.66 -0.51
CA PRO A 310 -1.34 31.82 -0.62
C PRO A 310 -0.04 32.60 -0.87
N ALA A 311 -0.11 33.75 -1.54
CA ALA A 311 1.05 34.60 -1.79
C ALA A 311 1.69 35.19 -0.51
N SER A 312 0.98 35.18 0.62
CA SER A 312 1.53 35.64 1.91
C SER A 312 2.38 34.59 2.64
N LEU A 313 2.44 33.35 2.12
CA LEU A 313 3.48 32.39 2.49
C LEU A 313 4.65 32.58 1.52
N GLU A 314 5.73 33.19 2.02
CA GLU A 314 6.90 33.55 1.20
C GLU A 314 7.98 32.47 1.17
N LEU A 315 8.13 31.74 2.29
CA LEU A 315 9.12 30.66 2.45
C LEU A 315 8.47 29.40 3.02
N PRO A 316 8.87 28.20 2.55
CA PRO A 316 8.33 26.94 3.05
C PRO A 316 8.62 26.72 4.55
N ASP A 317 9.71 27.29 5.06
CA ASP A 317 10.16 27.13 6.46
C ASP A 317 9.19 27.74 7.46
N PHE A 318 8.45 28.79 7.07
CA PHE A 318 7.41 29.35 7.94
C PHE A 318 6.30 28.34 8.20
N LEU A 319 5.88 27.60 7.17
CA LEU A 319 4.89 26.54 7.33
C LEU A 319 5.47 25.38 8.13
N TRP A 320 6.65 24.87 7.74
CA TRP A 320 7.29 23.75 8.42
C TRP A 320 7.56 24.05 9.92
N GLY A 321 8.06 25.25 10.22
CA GLY A 321 8.30 25.72 11.58
C GLY A 321 7.02 25.81 12.41
N SER A 322 5.92 26.32 11.84
CA SER A 322 4.62 26.38 12.53
C SER A 322 4.04 24.99 12.87
N ILE A 323 4.25 24.01 11.98
CA ILE A 323 3.86 22.61 12.21
C ILE A 323 4.71 22.00 13.31
N THR A 324 6.03 22.20 13.25
CA THR A 324 6.98 21.73 14.27
C THR A 324 6.67 22.32 15.64
N GLU A 325 6.30 23.60 15.72
CA GLU A 325 5.92 24.25 16.99
C GLU A 325 4.67 23.60 17.60
N VAL A 326 3.60 23.40 16.81
CA VAL A 326 2.35 22.83 17.31
C VAL A 326 2.50 21.35 17.68
N ALA A 327 3.12 20.56 16.80
CA ALA A 327 3.31 19.14 17.03
C ALA A 327 4.36 18.87 18.13
N GLY A 328 5.42 19.68 18.19
CA GLY A 328 6.44 19.62 19.23
C GLY A 328 5.88 19.93 20.62
N ALA A 329 5.07 20.98 20.76
CA ALA A 329 4.40 21.29 22.03
C ALA A 329 3.50 20.12 22.50
N HIS A 330 2.84 19.43 21.57
CA HIS A 330 2.06 18.23 21.89
C HIS A 330 2.95 17.03 22.25
N ALA A 331 4.08 16.84 21.56
CA ALA A 331 5.05 15.79 21.84
C ALA A 331 5.65 15.92 23.25
N GLU A 332 6.07 17.13 23.63
CA GLU A 332 6.56 17.44 24.98
C GLU A 332 5.49 17.14 26.05
N LEU A 333 4.22 17.46 25.76
CA LEU A 333 3.12 17.13 26.66
C LEU A 333 2.94 15.61 26.81
N CYS A 334 3.05 14.85 25.72
CA CYS A 334 2.98 13.38 25.74
C CYS A 334 4.13 12.76 26.53
N GLU A 335 5.34 13.31 26.43
CA GLU A 335 6.51 12.84 27.19
C GLU A 335 6.31 13.07 28.70
N LYS A 336 5.78 14.22 29.09
CA LYS A 336 5.50 14.54 30.50
C LYS A 336 4.33 13.73 31.08
N TYR A 337 3.31 13.43 30.27
CA TYR A 337 2.03 12.87 30.71
C TYR A 337 1.62 11.66 29.86
N PRO A 338 1.84 10.41 30.34
CA PRO A 338 1.54 9.19 29.60
C PRO A 338 0.06 8.97 29.23
N THR A 339 -0.86 9.73 29.83
CA THR A 339 -2.31 9.66 29.56
C THR A 339 -2.75 10.52 28.38
N VAL A 340 -1.86 11.35 27.81
CA VAL A 340 -2.15 12.19 26.65
C VAL A 340 -2.12 11.34 25.39
N VAL A 341 -3.05 11.62 24.47
CA VAL A 341 -3.20 10.90 23.20
C VAL A 341 -2.00 11.16 22.29
N THR A 342 -1.28 10.11 21.90
CA THR A 342 -0.14 10.19 20.96
C THR A 342 -0.51 9.96 19.49
N SER A 343 -1.77 9.66 19.18
CA SER A 343 -2.17 9.28 17.82
C SER A 343 -1.93 10.41 16.81
N GLY A 344 -1.38 10.06 15.66
CA GLY A 344 -1.02 11.01 14.59
C GLY A 344 0.30 11.74 14.80
N LEU A 345 0.95 11.61 15.96
CA LEU A 345 2.24 12.27 16.21
C LEU A 345 3.37 11.63 15.39
N SER A 346 3.37 10.30 15.27
CA SER A 346 4.30 9.56 14.41
C SER A 346 4.17 9.93 12.93
N ASP A 347 2.96 10.28 12.49
CA ASP A 347 2.71 10.70 11.11
C ASP A 347 3.26 12.10 10.81
N LEU A 348 3.50 12.91 11.84
CA LEU A 348 4.08 14.25 11.76
C LEU A 348 5.59 14.27 12.03
N SER A 349 6.10 13.29 12.78
CA SER A 349 7.51 13.13 13.17
C SER A 349 8.40 12.65 12.01
N ASP A 350 9.68 13.04 12.05
CA ASP A 350 10.75 12.48 11.20
C ASP A 350 11.33 11.14 11.71
N GLY A 351 10.95 10.70 12.91
CA GLY A 351 11.39 9.46 13.56
C GLY A 351 12.79 9.49 14.17
N MET A 352 13.45 10.65 14.17
CA MET A 352 14.87 10.81 14.56
C MET A 352 15.03 11.41 15.97
N GLU A 353 13.98 11.39 16.80
CA GLU A 353 14.02 11.97 18.16
C GLU A 353 15.06 11.30 19.05
N HIS A 354 15.32 10.00 18.85
CA HIS A 354 16.32 9.28 19.65
C HIS A 354 17.74 9.86 19.47
N GLU A 355 18.06 10.36 18.27
CA GLU A 355 19.34 10.99 17.96
C GLU A 355 19.43 12.38 18.59
N ARG A 356 18.29 13.06 18.74
CA ARG A 356 18.16 14.41 19.32
C ARG A 356 17.72 14.41 20.79
N ARG A 357 18.05 13.35 21.54
CA ARG A 357 17.78 13.24 23.00
C ARG A 357 16.30 13.45 23.36
N GLY A 358 15.37 13.04 22.49
CA GLY A 358 13.93 13.15 22.69
C GLY A 358 13.30 14.42 22.10
N THR A 359 14.08 15.34 21.52
CA THR A 359 13.52 16.55 20.90
C THR A 359 12.77 16.23 19.61
N PHE A 360 11.47 16.55 19.61
CA PHE A 360 10.59 16.40 18.45
C PHE A 360 10.99 17.33 17.30
N ARG A 361 10.94 16.82 16.08
CA ARG A 361 11.04 17.59 14.84
C ARG A 361 9.99 17.05 13.87
N ALA A 362 9.29 17.94 13.16
CA ALA A 362 8.38 17.49 12.12
C ALA A 362 9.19 16.97 10.92
N LYS A 363 8.66 15.97 10.21
CA LYS A 363 9.26 15.48 8.96
C LYS A 363 9.47 16.57 7.92
N PRO A 364 10.40 16.40 6.97
CA PRO A 364 10.58 17.36 5.89
C PRO A 364 9.27 17.69 5.19
N LEU A 365 9.05 18.95 4.82
CA LEU A 365 7.80 19.40 4.19
C LEU A 365 7.52 18.66 2.87
N ILE A 366 8.58 18.24 2.17
CA ILE A 366 8.53 17.40 0.95
C ILE A 366 7.91 16.02 1.20
N GLU A 367 8.04 15.46 2.41
CA GLU A 367 7.45 14.17 2.79
C GLU A 367 6.05 14.30 3.37
N MET A 368 5.55 15.53 3.54
CA MET A 368 4.22 15.77 4.08
C MET A 368 3.16 15.73 2.96
N GLU A 369 2.15 14.90 3.15
CA GLU A 369 0.97 14.82 2.30
C GLU A 369 -0.31 15.23 3.06
N SER A 370 -1.47 15.16 2.40
CA SER A 370 -2.79 15.40 3.00
C SER A 370 -3.05 14.52 4.24
N GLY A 371 -2.42 13.34 4.34
CA GLY A 371 -2.45 12.49 5.53
C GLY A 371 -1.81 13.14 6.76
N ALA A 372 -0.71 13.88 6.60
CA ALA A 372 -0.11 14.65 7.68
C ALA A 372 -1.04 15.79 8.11
N MET A 373 -1.65 16.51 7.15
CA MET A 373 -2.60 17.59 7.44
C MET A 373 -3.89 17.09 8.11
N TYR A 374 -4.33 15.88 7.78
CA TYR A 374 -5.42 15.17 8.46
C TYR A 374 -5.13 14.95 9.94
N TRP A 375 -3.91 14.54 10.29
CA TRP A 375 -3.50 14.33 11.67
C TRP A 375 -3.25 15.63 12.41
N LEU A 376 -2.65 16.63 11.75
CA LEU A 376 -2.43 17.95 12.33
C LEU A 376 -3.74 18.67 12.66
N SER A 377 -4.75 18.61 11.79
CA SER A 377 -6.07 19.20 12.07
C SER A 377 -6.76 18.55 13.28
N ARG A 378 -6.62 17.22 13.43
CA ARG A 378 -7.12 16.48 14.60
C ARG A 378 -6.36 16.79 15.88
N LEU A 379 -5.04 16.95 15.78
CA LEU A 379 -4.22 17.42 16.90
C LEU A 379 -4.70 18.79 17.37
N CYS A 380 -4.94 19.73 16.44
CA CYS A 380 -5.47 21.05 16.77
C CYS A 380 -6.86 21.00 17.43
N ALA A 381 -7.71 20.08 16.96
CA ALA A 381 -9.05 19.87 17.54
C ALA A 381 -9.00 19.50 19.03
N ARG A 382 -7.92 18.86 19.51
CA ARG A 382 -7.72 18.51 20.93
C ARG A 382 -7.64 19.73 21.84
N TYR A 383 -7.16 20.85 21.30
CA TYR A 383 -6.89 22.07 22.06
C TYR A 383 -7.89 23.20 21.77
N ALA A 384 -8.53 23.18 20.61
CA ALA A 384 -9.44 24.24 20.15
C ALA A 384 -10.93 23.84 20.19
N SER A 385 -11.27 22.62 20.62
CA SER A 385 -12.65 22.13 20.75
C SER A 385 -13.48 22.28 19.45
N LEU A 386 -12.87 21.93 18.32
CA LEU A 386 -13.44 22.08 16.99
C LEU A 386 -14.53 21.02 16.73
N ARG A 387 -15.59 21.42 16.02
CA ARG A 387 -16.60 20.50 15.46
C ARG A 387 -16.06 19.79 14.22
N ASP A 388 -16.69 18.70 13.80
CA ASP A 388 -16.26 17.91 12.63
C ASP A 388 -16.20 18.74 11.33
N ASP A 389 -17.14 19.67 11.14
CA ASP A 389 -17.13 20.62 10.02
C ASP A 389 -15.93 21.57 10.07
N GLU A 390 -15.55 22.03 11.27
CA GLU A 390 -14.41 22.92 11.47
C GLU A 390 -13.07 22.21 11.34
N VAL A 391 -12.99 20.95 11.76
CA VAL A 391 -11.80 20.10 11.54
C VAL A 391 -11.60 19.87 10.04
N THR A 392 -12.69 19.59 9.32
CA THR A 392 -12.67 19.40 7.87
C THR A 392 -12.24 20.69 7.15
N ALA A 393 -12.78 21.84 7.56
CA ALA A 393 -12.38 23.14 7.03
C ALA A 393 -10.90 23.44 7.31
N LEU A 394 -10.43 23.21 8.53
CA LEU A 394 -9.02 23.40 8.90
C LEU A 394 -8.08 22.50 8.09
N GLN A 395 -8.47 21.24 7.87
CA GLN A 395 -7.68 20.34 7.01
C GLN A 395 -7.59 20.88 5.57
N ALA A 396 -8.68 21.44 5.03
CA ALA A 396 -8.67 22.05 3.71
C ALA A 396 -7.75 23.29 3.64
N ASP A 397 -7.76 24.13 4.69
CA ASP A 397 -6.86 25.28 4.79
C ASP A 397 -5.39 24.84 4.87
N LEU A 398 -5.09 23.86 5.71
CA LEU A 398 -3.76 23.26 5.82
C LEU A 398 -3.27 22.66 4.49
N ASN A 399 -4.14 21.96 3.76
CA ASN A 399 -3.81 21.42 2.44
C ASN A 399 -3.49 22.52 1.42
N LYS A 400 -4.18 23.66 1.46
CA LYS A 400 -3.85 24.81 0.61
C LYS A 400 -2.50 25.42 0.97
N ALA A 401 -2.21 25.56 2.26
CA ALA A 401 -0.92 26.04 2.73
C ALA A 401 0.22 25.09 2.32
N LEU A 402 0.02 23.78 2.49
CA LEU A 402 0.96 22.74 2.07
C LEU A 402 1.23 22.79 0.57
N ALA A 403 0.17 22.91 -0.25
CA ALA A 403 0.32 23.03 -1.70
C ALA A 403 1.17 24.25 -2.10
N ARG A 404 0.98 25.40 -1.44
CA ARG A 404 1.85 26.57 -1.66
C ARG A 404 3.28 26.33 -1.18
N GLY A 405 3.48 25.65 -0.05
CA GLY A 405 4.81 25.26 0.42
C GLY A 405 5.55 24.38 -0.59
N HIS A 406 4.85 23.40 -1.18
CA HIS A 406 5.38 22.55 -2.25
C HIS A 406 5.69 23.35 -3.53
N GLU A 407 4.83 24.30 -3.89
CA GLU A 407 5.05 25.20 -5.02
C GLU A 407 6.35 26.02 -4.83
N LEU A 408 6.54 26.64 -3.66
CA LEU A 408 7.77 27.39 -3.33
C LEU A 408 9.03 26.53 -3.41
N MET A 409 8.99 25.30 -2.87
CA MET A 409 10.12 24.38 -3.00
C MET A 409 10.36 24.02 -4.48
N GLY A 410 9.31 23.86 -5.27
CA GLY A 410 9.40 23.60 -6.71
C GLY A 410 9.95 24.79 -7.50
N GLU A 411 9.60 26.02 -7.13
CA GLU A 411 10.17 27.26 -7.69
C GLU A 411 11.67 27.35 -7.39
N HIS A 412 12.06 27.08 -6.14
CA HIS A 412 13.46 27.05 -5.72
C HIS A 412 14.26 25.97 -6.47
N ALA A 413 13.74 24.75 -6.57
CA ALA A 413 14.37 23.65 -7.31
C ALA A 413 14.56 24.00 -8.80
N GLN A 414 13.59 24.68 -9.41
CA GLN A 414 13.71 25.16 -10.79
C GLN A 414 14.79 26.24 -10.94
N ALA A 415 14.90 27.15 -9.99
CA ALA A 415 15.93 28.19 -10.00
C ALA A 415 17.33 27.58 -9.90
N LEU A 416 17.53 26.64 -8.97
CA LEU A 416 18.79 25.92 -8.81
C LEU A 416 19.15 25.11 -10.07
N ALA A 417 18.18 24.39 -10.64
CA ALA A 417 18.38 23.64 -11.88
C ALA A 417 18.85 24.53 -13.04
N ARG A 418 18.29 25.75 -13.16
CA ARG A 418 18.70 26.72 -14.19
C ARG A 418 20.11 27.24 -13.93
N GLU A 419 20.46 27.52 -12.68
CA GLU A 419 21.79 27.98 -12.28
C GLU A 419 22.85 26.91 -12.58
N GLU A 420 22.60 25.66 -12.19
CA GLU A 420 23.51 24.54 -12.47
C GLU A 420 23.70 24.31 -13.98
N LEU A 421 22.61 24.35 -14.76
CA LEU A 421 22.70 24.20 -16.21
C LEU A 421 23.47 25.36 -16.86
N ALA A 422 23.27 26.59 -16.38
CA ALA A 422 24.04 27.75 -16.83
C ALA A 422 25.53 27.61 -16.46
N ALA A 423 25.84 27.12 -15.26
CA ALA A 423 27.21 26.85 -14.83
C ALA A 423 27.89 25.80 -15.72
N VAL A 424 27.23 24.67 -16.01
CA VAL A 424 27.72 23.66 -16.96
C VAL A 424 28.03 24.30 -18.32
N SER A 425 27.09 25.07 -18.87
CA SER A 425 27.30 25.72 -20.15
C SER A 425 28.46 26.72 -20.13
N ASN A 426 28.61 27.50 -19.07
CA ASN A 426 29.71 28.45 -18.91
C ASN A 426 31.06 27.76 -18.79
N VAL A 427 31.15 26.63 -18.08
CA VAL A 427 32.38 25.82 -17.99
C VAL A 427 32.79 25.31 -19.37
N VAL A 428 31.85 24.72 -20.11
CA VAL A 428 32.11 24.19 -21.46
C VAL A 428 32.50 25.29 -22.45
N ARG A 429 31.84 26.45 -22.41
CA ARG A 429 32.19 27.62 -23.25
C ARG A 429 33.51 28.28 -22.85
N GLY A 430 33.78 28.41 -21.54
CA GLY A 430 34.97 29.04 -21.00
C GLY A 430 36.25 28.29 -21.36
N ALA A 431 36.18 26.95 -21.39
CA ALA A 431 37.28 26.10 -21.88
C ALA A 431 37.67 26.37 -23.36
N ALA A 432 36.76 26.93 -24.18
CA ALA A 432 37.07 27.32 -25.56
C ALA A 432 37.94 28.58 -25.66
N SER A 433 37.99 29.42 -24.62
CA SER A 433 38.75 30.68 -24.59
C SER A 433 40.22 30.53 -24.12
N GLY A 434 40.60 29.37 -23.57
CA GLY A 434 41.94 29.11 -23.04
C GLY A 434 42.99 28.72 -24.08
N PHE A 435 42.63 28.60 -25.37
CA PHE A 435 43.54 28.08 -26.41
C PHE A 435 44.19 29.15 -27.30
N THR A 436 44.02 30.45 -27.01
CA THR A 436 44.53 31.54 -27.86
C THR A 436 45.36 32.62 -27.16
N ALA A 437 45.94 32.35 -25.97
CA ALA A 437 46.88 33.30 -25.35
C ALA A 437 47.98 32.62 -24.52
N SER A 438 49.13 32.38 -25.14
CA SER A 438 50.45 32.46 -24.49
C SER A 438 51.56 32.31 -25.56
N SER A 439 51.76 33.40 -26.31
CA SER A 439 53.06 33.70 -26.90
C SER A 439 53.79 34.65 -25.94
N GLU A 440 55.12 34.52 -25.90
CA GLU A 440 56.13 35.33 -25.21
C GLU A 440 56.47 34.90 -23.77
N ASN A 441 57.53 34.09 -23.59
CA ASN A 441 58.90 34.64 -23.49
C ASN A 441 60.01 33.55 -23.35
N SER A 442 61.18 33.89 -23.92
CA SER A 442 62.56 33.42 -23.63
C SER A 442 63.21 32.23 -24.39
N THR A 443 64.18 32.65 -25.22
CA THR A 443 65.56 32.12 -25.45
C THR A 443 65.84 30.87 -26.30
N SER A 444 66.14 31.15 -27.58
CA SER A 444 67.27 30.69 -28.43
C SER A 444 67.98 29.36 -28.14
N VAL A 445 67.97 28.43 -29.12
CA VAL A 445 69.15 27.88 -29.84
C VAL A 445 68.67 27.30 -31.19
N SER A 446 69.52 27.48 -32.22
CA SER A 446 69.46 27.01 -33.61
C SER A 446 69.31 25.49 -33.81
N ASP A 447 68.48 25.06 -34.75
CA ASP A 447 68.95 24.55 -36.07
C ASP A 447 67.77 24.19 -36.98
N GLY A 448 67.97 24.37 -38.28
CA GLY A 448 66.92 24.32 -39.31
C GLY A 448 66.39 22.91 -39.60
N GLN A 449 65.06 22.77 -39.60
CA GLN A 449 64.37 21.75 -40.37
C GLN A 449 62.97 22.23 -40.80
N VAL A 450 62.77 22.34 -42.10
CA VAL A 450 61.46 22.59 -42.71
C VAL A 450 60.59 21.34 -42.49
N VAL A 451 59.55 21.45 -41.67
CA VAL A 451 58.51 20.41 -41.51
C VAL A 451 57.18 20.97 -42.00
N ASN A 452 56.56 20.23 -42.93
CA ASN A 452 55.23 20.45 -43.50
C ASN A 452 54.14 20.67 -42.43
N PRO A 453 53.12 21.51 -42.70
CA PRO A 453 51.97 21.67 -41.83
C PRO A 453 51.02 20.48 -42.03
N SER A 454 51.01 19.51 -41.11
CA SER A 454 49.90 18.55 -41.05
C SER A 454 49.72 17.93 -39.67
N LYS A 455 48.43 17.82 -39.29
CA LYS A 455 47.82 17.07 -38.18
C LYS A 455 47.70 17.81 -36.84
N GLU A 456 46.59 18.53 -36.71
CA GLU A 456 45.87 18.58 -35.43
C GLU A 456 45.72 17.15 -34.88
N LYS A 457 46.08 16.94 -33.61
CA LYS A 457 45.90 15.66 -32.91
C LYS A 457 44.41 15.34 -32.90
N LYS A 458 43.95 14.44 -33.78
CA LYS A 458 42.60 13.85 -33.69
C LYS A 458 42.44 13.16 -32.34
N VAL A 459 41.61 13.72 -31.47
CA VAL A 459 41.22 13.10 -30.19
C VAL A 459 40.50 11.79 -30.51
N ARG A 460 40.89 10.71 -29.84
CA ARG A 460 40.32 9.37 -30.02
C ARG A 460 39.33 9.14 -28.89
N HIS A 461 38.05 8.99 -29.22
CA HIS A 461 36.99 8.70 -28.26
C HIS A 461 37.00 7.22 -27.88
N GLU A 462 37.15 6.94 -26.59
CA GLU A 462 37.12 5.61 -26.00
C GLU A 462 36.01 5.53 -24.94
N ASP A 463 35.68 4.32 -24.48
CA ASP A 463 34.67 4.14 -23.42
C ASP A 463 35.14 4.86 -22.15
N ALA A 464 34.21 5.49 -21.41
CA ALA A 464 34.51 6.27 -20.21
C ALA A 464 33.59 5.89 -19.04
N GLY A 465 34.09 6.00 -17.81
CA GLY A 465 33.37 5.61 -16.60
C GLY A 465 33.36 4.11 -16.31
N GLU A 466 32.34 3.65 -15.58
CA GLU A 466 32.14 2.23 -15.29
C GLU A 466 31.80 1.46 -16.56
N LYS A 467 32.45 0.31 -16.76
CA LYS A 467 32.12 -0.61 -17.84
C LYS A 467 30.69 -1.16 -17.65
N ILE A 468 29.78 -0.85 -18.56
CA ILE A 468 28.34 -1.17 -18.44
C ILE A 468 28.07 -2.66 -18.66
N GLY A 469 28.91 -3.36 -19.43
CA GLY A 469 28.89 -4.82 -19.58
C GLY A 469 27.83 -5.39 -20.55
N GLY A 470 28.06 -6.63 -21.00
CA GLY A 470 27.25 -7.48 -21.89
C GLY A 470 26.67 -6.85 -23.15
N ALA A 471 27.48 -6.05 -23.81
CA ALA A 471 27.37 -5.92 -25.24
C ALA A 471 27.45 -7.31 -25.89
N ARG A 472 26.74 -7.50 -27.02
CA ARG A 472 26.62 -8.80 -27.73
C ARG A 472 27.96 -9.50 -28.01
N LYS A 473 29.07 -8.74 -28.01
CA LYS A 473 30.46 -9.22 -28.18
C LYS A 473 30.92 -10.16 -27.06
N ASP A 474 30.27 -10.16 -25.90
CA ASP A 474 30.73 -10.89 -24.71
C ASP A 474 30.22 -12.36 -24.67
N PHE A 475 29.05 -12.66 -25.26
CA PHE A 475 28.39 -13.98 -25.11
C PHE A 475 28.12 -14.75 -26.41
N ALA A 476 28.33 -14.16 -27.58
CA ALA A 476 27.89 -14.76 -28.86
C ALA A 476 28.84 -15.81 -29.46
N LYS A 477 30.05 -16.00 -28.92
CA LYS A 477 31.10 -16.82 -29.56
C LYS A 477 31.14 -18.29 -29.13
N ARG A 478 30.52 -18.64 -27.99
CA ARG A 478 30.52 -20.01 -27.45
C ARG A 478 29.29 -20.28 -26.58
N ALA A 479 29.02 -21.54 -26.27
CA ALA A 479 28.01 -21.89 -25.28
C ALA A 479 28.38 -21.30 -23.91
N MET A 480 27.35 -20.85 -23.18
CA MET A 480 27.49 -20.28 -21.84
C MET A 480 28.02 -21.33 -20.85
N VAL A 481 28.96 -20.91 -20.00
CA VAL A 481 29.55 -21.70 -18.90
C VAL A 481 29.37 -20.97 -17.56
N ALA A 482 29.58 -21.67 -16.45
CA ALA A 482 29.35 -21.09 -15.12
C ALA A 482 30.22 -19.85 -14.84
N ASP A 483 31.46 -19.81 -15.34
CA ASP A 483 32.37 -18.67 -15.20
C ASP A 483 31.82 -17.38 -15.82
N ASP A 484 30.90 -17.48 -16.80
CA ASP A 484 30.26 -16.32 -17.40
C ASP A 484 29.36 -15.56 -16.40
N LEU A 485 29.00 -16.19 -15.27
CA LEU A 485 28.17 -15.58 -14.21
C LEU A 485 28.93 -14.56 -13.36
N GLU A 486 30.26 -14.64 -13.27
CA GLU A 486 31.07 -13.78 -12.38
C GLU A 486 30.98 -12.29 -12.75
N VAL A 487 30.72 -12.02 -14.03
CA VAL A 487 30.61 -10.66 -14.57
C VAL A 487 29.16 -10.21 -14.76
N MET A 488 28.17 -11.01 -14.32
CA MET A 488 26.75 -10.72 -14.49
C MET A 488 26.08 -10.26 -13.20
N ASN A 489 25.26 -9.21 -13.29
CA ASN A 489 24.34 -8.84 -12.21
C ASN A 489 23.10 -9.77 -12.17
N GLU A 490 22.22 -9.61 -11.18
CA GLU A 490 21.04 -10.49 -11.01
C GLU A 490 20.06 -10.40 -12.20
N ALA A 491 19.75 -9.20 -12.68
CA ALA A 491 18.83 -9.01 -13.82
C ALA A 491 19.40 -9.55 -15.14
N GLU A 492 20.72 -9.47 -15.33
CA GLU A 492 21.40 -10.08 -16.47
C GLU A 492 21.35 -11.60 -16.41
N ARG A 493 21.49 -12.18 -15.21
CA ARG A 493 21.32 -13.62 -15.02
C ARG A 493 19.90 -14.06 -15.34
N ASP A 494 18.89 -13.28 -14.99
CA ASP A 494 17.50 -13.53 -15.39
C ASP A 494 17.31 -13.55 -16.92
N LEU A 495 17.97 -12.63 -17.62
CA LEU A 495 17.82 -12.48 -19.07
C LEU A 495 18.64 -13.49 -19.88
N TYR A 496 19.87 -13.77 -19.47
CA TYR A 496 20.85 -14.49 -20.28
C TYR A 496 21.07 -15.95 -19.87
N VAL A 497 20.77 -16.35 -18.63
CA VAL A 497 20.88 -17.75 -18.18
C VAL A 497 19.66 -18.52 -18.67
N VAL A 498 19.65 -18.84 -19.96
CA VAL A 498 18.54 -19.51 -20.65
C VAL A 498 19.04 -20.64 -21.54
N LYS A 499 18.22 -21.68 -21.74
CA LYS A 499 18.56 -22.88 -22.50
C LYS A 499 19.19 -22.60 -23.86
N LYS A 500 18.70 -21.58 -24.58
CA LYS A 500 19.19 -21.23 -25.93
C LYS A 500 20.65 -20.75 -25.96
N ASN A 501 21.15 -20.17 -24.86
CA ASN A 501 22.52 -19.67 -24.75
C ASN A 501 23.48 -20.78 -24.28
N ILE A 502 22.96 -21.86 -23.69
CA ILE A 502 23.75 -23.03 -23.23
C ILE A 502 23.75 -24.14 -24.31
N TRP A 503 22.62 -24.34 -25.00
CA TRP A 503 22.46 -25.29 -26.09
C TRP A 503 21.77 -24.64 -27.30
N ALA A 504 22.58 -24.18 -28.25
CA ALA A 504 22.15 -23.53 -29.49
C ALA A 504 21.12 -24.38 -30.28
N PRO A 505 20.18 -23.78 -31.03
CA PRO A 505 19.16 -24.49 -31.81
C PRO A 505 19.74 -25.64 -32.65
N LEU A 506 19.00 -26.75 -32.76
CA LEU A 506 19.45 -27.92 -33.52
C LEU A 506 19.41 -27.63 -35.03
N ASP A 507 20.52 -27.88 -35.71
CA ASP A 507 20.61 -27.84 -37.17
C ASP A 507 20.41 -29.25 -37.74
N TYR A 508 19.17 -29.58 -38.10
CA TYR A 508 18.82 -30.90 -38.60
C TYR A 508 19.48 -31.23 -39.95
N ALA A 509 19.78 -30.23 -40.77
CA ALA A 509 20.46 -30.44 -42.05
C ALA A 509 21.93 -30.82 -41.82
N ALA A 510 22.60 -30.11 -40.91
CA ALA A 510 23.95 -30.46 -40.48
C ALA A 510 24.00 -31.85 -39.80
N MET A 511 23.05 -32.15 -38.91
CA MET A 511 22.94 -33.47 -38.26
C MET A 511 22.77 -34.60 -39.28
N ARG A 512 21.93 -34.40 -40.31
CA ARG A 512 21.75 -35.36 -41.41
C ARG A 512 23.05 -35.54 -42.21
N ALA A 513 23.73 -34.46 -42.54
CA ALA A 513 25.01 -34.50 -43.27
C ALA A 513 26.12 -35.19 -42.46
N ASP A 514 26.08 -35.05 -41.14
CA ASP A 514 27.00 -35.66 -40.19
C ASP A 514 26.62 -37.12 -39.83
N GLY A 515 25.68 -37.72 -40.56
CA GLY A 515 25.34 -39.14 -40.46
C GLY A 515 24.47 -39.53 -39.26
N VAL A 516 23.79 -38.58 -38.61
CA VAL A 516 22.80 -38.89 -37.56
C VAL A 516 21.57 -39.55 -38.19
N GLN A 517 21.01 -40.58 -37.56
CA GLN A 517 19.74 -41.19 -37.96
C GLN A 517 18.56 -40.27 -37.63
N ALA A 518 17.51 -40.27 -38.46
CA ALA A 518 16.34 -39.42 -38.25
C ALA A 518 15.63 -39.71 -36.91
N GLU A 519 15.57 -40.98 -36.52
CA GLU A 519 15.01 -41.45 -35.25
C GLU A 519 15.79 -40.91 -34.06
N ALA A 520 17.13 -40.90 -34.15
CA ALA A 520 18.02 -40.36 -33.13
C ALA A 520 17.91 -38.83 -33.03
N ALA A 521 17.88 -38.13 -34.18
CA ALA A 521 17.67 -36.69 -34.24
C ALA A 521 16.31 -36.26 -33.65
N LEU A 522 15.26 -37.04 -33.90
CA LEU A 522 13.94 -36.81 -33.30
C LEU A 522 13.95 -37.05 -31.78
N GLY A 523 14.70 -38.06 -31.31
CA GLY A 523 14.94 -38.29 -29.88
C GLY A 523 15.63 -37.11 -29.20
N ILE A 524 16.73 -36.62 -29.78
CA ILE A 524 17.48 -35.43 -29.30
C ILE A 524 16.55 -34.21 -29.25
N LYS A 525 15.73 -34.00 -30.29
CA LYS A 525 14.73 -32.94 -30.34
C LYS A 525 13.74 -33.04 -29.16
N VAL A 526 13.18 -34.22 -28.92
CA VAL A 526 12.22 -34.43 -27.83
C VAL A 526 12.84 -34.09 -26.48
N VAL A 527 14.06 -34.58 -26.19
CA VAL A 527 14.76 -34.25 -24.94
C VAL A 527 14.95 -32.74 -24.80
N LYS A 528 15.47 -32.09 -25.84
CA LYS A 528 15.72 -30.63 -25.83
C LYS A 528 14.45 -29.83 -25.59
N ASP A 529 13.33 -30.22 -26.21
CA ASP A 529 12.04 -29.55 -26.04
C ASP A 529 11.47 -29.72 -24.61
N LYS A 530 11.78 -30.83 -23.92
CA LYS A 530 11.30 -31.10 -22.55
C LYS A 530 12.15 -30.47 -21.43
N LEU A 531 13.39 -30.08 -21.71
CA LEU A 531 14.24 -29.34 -20.76
C LEU A 531 13.66 -27.96 -20.45
N LEU A 532 13.83 -27.47 -19.22
CA LEU A 532 13.40 -26.14 -18.80
C LEU A 532 14.03 -25.03 -19.65
N PRO A 533 13.28 -23.95 -19.99
CA PRO A 533 13.82 -22.83 -20.77
C PRO A 533 14.72 -21.88 -19.98
N ALA A 534 14.57 -21.85 -18.65
CA ALA A 534 15.28 -20.99 -17.70
C ALA A 534 15.48 -21.75 -16.36
N PRO A 535 16.40 -21.32 -15.48
CA PRO A 535 16.69 -21.94 -14.20
C PRO A 535 15.50 -21.89 -13.24
N THR A 536 15.42 -22.88 -12.36
CA THR A 536 14.52 -22.85 -11.20
C THR A 536 15.22 -22.18 -10.02
N ARG A 537 14.79 -20.96 -9.68
CA ARG A 537 15.31 -20.11 -8.59
C ARG A 537 14.42 -20.18 -7.34
N ARG A 538 14.87 -19.60 -6.21
CA ARG A 538 14.19 -19.67 -4.90
C ARG A 538 12.77 -19.09 -4.99
N GLY A 539 11.74 -19.82 -4.52
CA GLY A 539 10.33 -19.38 -4.51
C GLY A 539 9.33 -20.31 -5.23
N SER A 540 9.81 -21.33 -5.95
CA SER A 540 8.98 -22.30 -6.68
C SER A 540 9.00 -23.71 -6.04
N THR A 541 8.18 -23.93 -5.00
CA THR A 541 7.77 -25.25 -4.41
C THR A 541 8.82 -26.20 -3.76
N PHE A 542 8.27 -27.18 -3.00
CA PHE A 542 8.77 -28.23 -2.08
C PHE A 542 10.11 -29.00 -2.34
N TYR A 543 10.94 -28.63 -3.31
CA TYR A 543 12.14 -29.41 -3.68
C TYR A 543 13.46 -28.72 -3.28
N ALA A 544 14.53 -29.51 -3.16
CA ALA A 544 15.87 -29.04 -2.81
C ALA A 544 16.44 -28.13 -3.92
N THR A 545 16.21 -26.83 -3.79
CA THR A 545 16.85 -25.79 -4.60
C THR A 545 18.08 -25.26 -3.85
N PRO A 546 19.15 -24.84 -4.56
CA PRO A 546 20.29 -24.20 -3.91
C PRO A 546 19.88 -22.99 -3.08
N SER A 547 20.68 -22.67 -2.05
CA SER A 547 20.34 -21.58 -1.16
C SER A 547 20.46 -20.22 -1.87
N ASP A 548 21.36 -20.08 -2.82
CA ASP A 548 21.56 -18.84 -3.58
C ASP A 548 21.06 -18.97 -5.04
N ASN A 549 20.45 -17.91 -5.58
CA ASN A 549 20.09 -17.81 -7.00
C ASN A 549 21.34 -17.97 -7.90
N SER A 550 22.50 -17.48 -7.44
CA SER A 550 23.79 -17.67 -8.13
C SER A 550 24.17 -19.14 -8.27
N GLU A 551 24.02 -19.92 -7.19
CA GLU A 551 24.26 -21.35 -7.19
C GLU A 551 23.26 -22.11 -8.08
N ALA A 552 22.00 -21.67 -8.09
CA ALA A 552 20.96 -22.24 -8.95
C ALA A 552 21.26 -22.01 -10.44
N ASP A 553 21.76 -20.84 -10.82
CA ASP A 553 22.15 -20.50 -12.19
C ASP A 553 23.35 -21.33 -12.67
N ALA A 554 24.39 -21.43 -11.84
CA ALA A 554 25.55 -22.27 -12.14
C ALA A 554 25.16 -23.75 -12.28
N LEU A 555 24.29 -24.24 -11.40
CA LEU A 555 23.77 -25.59 -11.44
C LEU A 555 22.92 -25.84 -12.68
N TYR A 556 22.11 -24.87 -13.11
CA TYR A 556 21.31 -24.97 -14.33
C TYR A 556 22.20 -25.06 -15.58
N ILE A 557 23.22 -24.20 -15.70
CA ILE A 557 24.19 -24.24 -16.81
C ILE A 557 24.86 -25.62 -16.87
N LYS A 558 25.30 -26.13 -15.73
CA LYS A 558 25.90 -27.47 -15.60
C LYS A 558 24.92 -28.57 -16.02
N ALA A 559 23.68 -28.52 -15.52
CA ALA A 559 22.64 -29.50 -15.81
C ALA A 559 22.34 -29.58 -17.31
N ILE A 560 22.10 -28.44 -17.97
CA ILE A 560 21.82 -28.40 -19.41
C ILE A 560 23.05 -28.81 -20.24
N SER A 561 24.26 -28.40 -19.84
CA SER A 561 25.50 -28.79 -20.52
C SER A 561 25.72 -30.29 -20.51
N ILE A 562 25.47 -30.98 -19.39
CA ILE A 562 25.57 -32.44 -19.31
C ILE A 562 24.68 -33.13 -20.35
N VAL A 563 23.43 -32.69 -20.51
CA VAL A 563 22.51 -33.28 -21.48
C VAL A 563 22.94 -32.93 -22.91
N ARG A 564 23.34 -31.68 -23.17
CA ARG A 564 23.86 -31.25 -24.47
C ARG A 564 25.05 -32.10 -24.91
N ASP A 565 26.03 -32.25 -24.04
CA ASP A 565 27.30 -32.92 -24.36
C ASP A 565 27.08 -34.42 -24.59
N ARG A 566 26.17 -35.05 -23.83
CA ARG A 566 25.77 -36.45 -24.06
C ARG A 566 24.98 -36.64 -25.36
N MET A 567 24.14 -35.68 -25.72
CA MET A 567 23.36 -35.75 -26.95
C MET A 567 24.20 -35.41 -28.20
N ALA A 568 25.32 -34.70 -28.05
CA ALA A 568 26.21 -34.36 -29.15
C ALA A 568 26.94 -35.58 -29.75
N THR A 569 27.11 -36.66 -28.97
CA THR A 569 27.79 -37.88 -29.42
C THR A 569 26.84 -38.91 -30.07
N VAL A 570 25.54 -38.65 -30.08
CA VAL A 570 24.51 -39.59 -30.54
C VAL A 570 24.39 -39.57 -32.07
N LYS A 571 24.58 -40.72 -32.72
CA LYS A 571 24.37 -40.89 -34.17
C LYS A 571 23.21 -41.82 -34.48
N THR A 572 23.01 -42.87 -33.69
CA THR A 572 21.97 -43.89 -33.90
C THR A 572 20.93 -43.88 -32.80
N LEU A 573 19.80 -44.57 -33.02
CA LEU A 573 18.77 -44.73 -31.98
C LEU A 573 19.30 -45.50 -30.76
N ASP A 574 20.24 -46.42 -30.96
CA ASP A 574 20.87 -47.16 -29.87
C ASP A 574 21.81 -46.27 -29.05
N ASP A 575 22.58 -45.39 -29.69
CA ASP A 575 23.40 -44.38 -29.00
C ASP A 575 22.49 -43.46 -28.15
N PHE A 576 21.34 -43.07 -28.69
CA PHE A 576 20.35 -42.27 -27.97
C PHE A 576 19.83 -43.00 -26.73
N ASN A 577 19.50 -44.28 -26.85
CA ASN A 577 19.02 -45.11 -25.75
C ASN A 577 20.08 -45.27 -24.65
N ALA A 578 21.34 -45.47 -25.06
CA ALA A 578 22.48 -45.51 -24.13
C ALA A 578 22.66 -44.17 -23.41
N ALA A 579 22.60 -43.04 -24.13
CA ALA A 579 22.70 -41.71 -23.54
C ALA A 579 21.57 -41.41 -22.54
N CYS A 580 20.32 -41.81 -22.82
CA CYS A 580 19.21 -41.67 -21.88
C CYS A 580 19.43 -42.50 -20.60
N LYS A 581 19.93 -43.73 -20.73
CA LYS A 581 20.28 -44.58 -19.59
C LYS A 581 21.38 -43.95 -18.73
N GLU A 582 22.42 -43.39 -19.35
CA GLU A 582 23.48 -42.68 -18.64
C GLU A 582 22.97 -41.43 -17.91
N LEU A 583 22.13 -40.61 -18.56
CA LEU A 583 21.55 -39.42 -17.95
C LEU A 583 20.63 -39.77 -16.76
N PHE A 584 19.91 -40.90 -16.83
CA PHE A 584 19.17 -41.43 -15.70
C PHE A 584 20.10 -41.80 -14.53
N VAL A 585 21.22 -42.47 -14.80
CA VAL A 585 22.23 -42.81 -13.77
C VAL A 585 22.83 -41.55 -13.16
N ILE A 586 23.15 -40.54 -13.97
CA ILE A 586 23.69 -39.25 -13.49
C ILE A 586 22.68 -38.53 -12.59
N GLY A 587 21.41 -38.47 -13.01
CA GLY A 587 20.34 -37.83 -12.22
C GLY A 587 20.05 -38.52 -10.90
N ASN A 588 20.32 -39.83 -10.80
CA ASN A 588 20.01 -40.66 -9.63
C ASN A 588 21.18 -40.90 -8.70
N ARG A 589 22.26 -40.12 -8.79
CA ARG A 589 23.36 -40.16 -7.81
C ARG A 589 23.20 -39.05 -6.77
N ASP A 590 23.67 -39.31 -5.55
CA ASP A 590 23.87 -38.27 -4.55
C ASP A 590 25.24 -37.58 -4.66
N HIS A 591 25.47 -36.62 -3.75
CA HIS A 591 26.71 -35.85 -3.69
C HIS A 591 27.96 -36.73 -3.45
N GLU A 592 27.78 -37.92 -2.87
CA GLU A 592 28.82 -38.92 -2.63
C GLU A 592 28.92 -39.94 -3.78
N GLY A 593 28.05 -39.84 -4.78
CA GLY A 593 28.02 -40.72 -5.95
C GLY A 593 27.21 -42.00 -5.76
N ASN A 594 26.50 -42.17 -4.65
CA ASN A 594 25.67 -43.34 -4.36
C ASN A 594 24.35 -43.32 -5.15
N PRO A 595 23.85 -44.48 -5.59
CA PRO A 595 22.59 -44.59 -6.32
C PRO A 595 21.36 -44.35 -5.43
N THR A 596 20.31 -43.76 -5.98
CA THR A 596 19.14 -43.28 -5.25
C THR A 596 17.84 -43.65 -5.97
N ASN A 597 16.72 -43.75 -5.24
CA ASN A 597 15.43 -44.19 -5.78
C ASN A 597 14.52 -43.05 -6.28
N THR A 598 15.03 -41.81 -6.37
CA THR A 598 14.24 -40.61 -6.70
C THR A 598 14.27 -40.29 -8.19
N ILE A 599 13.14 -40.41 -8.89
CA ILE A 599 13.02 -40.13 -10.34
C ILE A 599 13.01 -38.60 -10.64
N PHE A 600 12.67 -37.77 -9.66
CA PHE A 600 12.70 -36.31 -9.72
C PHE A 600 12.82 -35.72 -8.30
N GLY A 601 13.40 -34.52 -8.17
CA GLY A 601 13.48 -33.78 -6.91
C GLY A 601 14.90 -33.47 -6.42
N ARG A 602 15.93 -34.04 -7.05
CA ARG A 602 17.33 -33.68 -6.78
C ARG A 602 17.74 -32.38 -7.48
N PRO A 603 18.75 -31.66 -6.99
CA PRO A 603 19.13 -30.35 -7.54
C PRO A 603 19.34 -30.36 -9.07
N ILE A 604 20.05 -31.35 -9.62
CA ILE A 604 20.26 -31.46 -11.07
C ILE A 604 18.98 -31.84 -11.83
N GLN A 605 18.14 -32.72 -11.25
CA GLN A 605 16.86 -33.14 -11.84
C GLN A 605 15.86 -31.98 -11.87
N VAL A 606 15.84 -31.15 -10.83
CA VAL A 606 15.02 -29.93 -10.77
C VAL A 606 15.36 -29.00 -11.92
N GLN A 607 16.65 -28.81 -12.22
CA GLN A 607 17.08 -27.96 -13.34
C GLN A 607 16.82 -28.58 -14.73
N TRP A 608 16.78 -29.91 -14.85
CA TRP A 608 16.29 -30.57 -16.08
C TRP A 608 14.77 -30.43 -16.25
N GLY A 609 14.03 -30.43 -15.14
CA GLY A 609 12.57 -30.46 -15.11
C GLY A 609 12.01 -31.88 -15.16
N SER A 610 10.84 -32.07 -14.56
CA SER A 610 10.20 -33.39 -14.38
C SER A 610 9.94 -34.11 -15.71
N LYS A 611 9.58 -33.36 -16.76
CA LYS A 611 9.28 -33.91 -18.09
C LYS A 611 10.52 -34.50 -18.77
N ALA A 612 11.70 -33.89 -18.61
CA ALA A 612 12.93 -34.44 -19.15
C ALA A 612 13.38 -35.67 -18.34
N CYS A 613 13.24 -35.62 -17.01
CA CYS A 613 13.53 -36.75 -16.14
C CYS A 613 12.68 -37.99 -16.46
N ASP A 614 11.40 -37.80 -16.80
CA ASP A 614 10.52 -38.88 -17.25
C ASP A 614 11.02 -39.56 -18.54
N VAL A 615 11.56 -38.78 -19.49
CA VAL A 615 12.16 -39.34 -20.71
C VAL A 615 13.38 -40.21 -20.36
N PHE A 616 14.25 -39.75 -19.46
CA PHE A 616 15.43 -40.51 -19.02
C PHE A 616 15.04 -41.78 -18.27
N TYR A 617 14.07 -41.68 -17.35
CA TYR A 617 13.54 -42.84 -16.62
C TYR A 617 12.92 -43.88 -17.56
N SER A 618 12.11 -43.45 -18.53
CA SER A 618 11.53 -44.38 -19.52
C SER A 618 12.60 -45.10 -20.36
N GLY A 619 13.80 -44.55 -20.47
CA GLY A 619 14.96 -45.15 -21.16
C GLY A 619 15.91 -45.93 -20.24
N SER A 620 15.66 -46.00 -18.93
CA SER A 620 16.62 -46.55 -17.94
C SER A 620 17.04 -48.00 -18.21
N ASN A 621 16.17 -48.78 -18.86
CA ASN A 621 16.40 -50.18 -19.20
C ASN A 621 17.11 -50.35 -20.55
N GLY A 622 17.61 -49.27 -21.16
CA GLY A 622 18.28 -49.28 -22.47
C GLY A 622 17.34 -49.43 -23.66
N ARG A 623 16.02 -49.27 -23.44
CA ARG A 623 15.00 -49.25 -24.50
C ARG A 623 14.66 -47.82 -24.90
N THR A 624 14.12 -47.64 -26.10
CA THR A 624 13.61 -46.36 -26.55
C THR A 624 12.56 -45.80 -25.60
N PRO A 625 12.76 -44.58 -25.04
CA PRO A 625 11.78 -43.92 -24.19
C PRO A 625 10.40 -43.86 -24.87
N SER A 626 9.34 -44.15 -24.11
CA SER A 626 7.99 -44.28 -24.63
C SER A 626 7.48 -43.02 -25.37
N GLN A 627 7.87 -41.83 -24.89
CA GLN A 627 7.54 -40.56 -25.53
C GLN A 627 8.24 -40.40 -26.89
N VAL A 628 9.50 -40.83 -27.00
CA VAL A 628 10.30 -40.78 -28.23
C VAL A 628 9.79 -41.81 -29.22
N TYR A 629 9.54 -43.04 -28.77
CA TYR A 629 8.93 -44.10 -29.58
C TYR A 629 7.60 -43.65 -30.20
N ARG A 630 6.74 -42.98 -29.42
CA ARG A 630 5.46 -42.44 -29.92
C ARG A 630 5.65 -41.37 -31.00
N GLU A 631 6.66 -40.51 -30.87
CA GLU A 631 6.95 -39.48 -31.87
C GLU A 631 7.57 -40.09 -33.14
N ILE A 632 8.44 -41.10 -33.02
CA ILE A 632 8.97 -41.87 -34.15
C ILE A 632 7.79 -42.52 -34.92
N ARG A 633 6.92 -43.23 -34.22
CA ARG A 633 5.72 -43.85 -34.82
C ARG A 633 4.79 -42.86 -35.51
N ARG A 634 4.70 -41.64 -34.98
CA ARG A 634 3.82 -40.59 -35.53
C ARG A 634 4.43 -39.87 -36.72
N LYS A 635 5.74 -39.63 -36.72
CA LYS A 635 6.40 -38.69 -37.64
C LYS A 635 7.34 -39.34 -38.64
N ILE A 636 7.76 -40.57 -38.40
CA ILE A 636 8.73 -41.30 -39.20
C ILE A 636 8.08 -42.55 -39.80
N GLU A 637 7.41 -43.37 -38.99
CA GLU A 637 6.78 -44.61 -39.47
C GLU A 637 5.62 -44.33 -40.45
N ILE A 638 5.52 -45.15 -41.50
CA ILE A 638 4.44 -45.14 -42.49
C ILE A 638 3.75 -46.49 -42.46
N TRP A 639 2.42 -46.49 -42.49
CA TRP A 639 1.65 -47.73 -42.47
C TRP A 639 1.94 -48.58 -43.73
N ASN A 640 2.24 -49.86 -43.55
CA ASN A 640 2.52 -50.88 -44.58
C ASN A 640 3.76 -50.71 -45.46
N ARG A 641 4.70 -49.80 -45.17
CA ARG A 641 6.01 -49.77 -45.86
C ARG A 641 7.09 -49.06 -45.06
N GLU A 642 8.34 -49.32 -45.43
CA GLU A 642 9.49 -48.58 -44.91
C GLU A 642 9.53 -47.15 -45.50
N PRO A 643 9.69 -46.10 -44.67
CA PRO A 643 9.83 -44.72 -45.12
C PRO A 643 11.20 -44.49 -45.77
N THR A 644 11.26 -43.71 -46.86
CA THR A 644 12.55 -43.30 -47.45
C THR A 644 13.29 -42.33 -46.54
N GLU A 645 14.60 -42.17 -46.71
CA GLU A 645 15.38 -41.25 -45.87
C GLU A 645 14.82 -39.82 -45.88
N ASP A 646 14.43 -39.28 -47.04
CA ASP A 646 13.80 -37.96 -47.08
C ASP A 646 12.47 -37.91 -46.29
N GLU A 647 11.68 -38.99 -46.32
CA GLU A 647 10.43 -39.10 -45.57
C GLU A 647 10.65 -39.04 -44.06
N LYS A 648 11.68 -39.73 -43.57
CA LYS A 648 12.02 -39.72 -42.14
C LYS A 648 12.38 -38.32 -41.64
N TRP A 649 12.99 -37.49 -42.49
CA TRP A 649 13.42 -36.12 -42.14
C TRP A 649 12.35 -35.04 -42.34
N ARG A 650 11.24 -35.29 -43.06
CA ARG A 650 10.22 -34.29 -43.42
C ARG A 650 9.67 -33.47 -42.25
N SER A 651 9.56 -34.07 -41.06
CA SER A 651 9.01 -33.39 -39.88
C SER A 651 10.00 -32.44 -39.18
N MET A 652 11.31 -32.60 -39.45
CA MET A 652 12.40 -31.83 -38.84
C MET A 652 13.05 -30.86 -39.83
N ILE A 653 13.20 -31.28 -41.08
CA ILE A 653 13.66 -30.45 -42.20
C ILE A 653 12.42 -30.11 -43.04
N LYS A 654 11.83 -28.94 -42.76
CA LYS A 654 10.73 -28.45 -43.59
C LYS A 654 11.29 -28.10 -44.98
N PRO A 655 10.68 -28.58 -46.08
CA PRO A 655 11.00 -28.03 -47.39
C PRO A 655 10.74 -26.52 -47.32
N LYS A 656 11.68 -25.72 -47.84
CA LYS A 656 11.56 -24.28 -47.90
C LYS A 656 10.39 -23.97 -48.84
N ALA A 657 9.18 -23.88 -48.29
CA ALA A 657 8.03 -23.41 -49.06
C ALA A 657 8.40 -22.04 -49.60
N GLU A 658 8.47 -21.92 -50.92
CA GLU A 658 8.57 -20.60 -51.52
C GLU A 658 7.33 -19.83 -51.06
N LYS A 659 7.55 -18.83 -50.19
CA LYS A 659 6.48 -17.90 -49.82
C LYS A 659 5.93 -17.36 -51.14
N THR A 660 4.62 -17.52 -51.35
CA THR A 660 3.91 -16.92 -52.47
C THR A 660 4.25 -15.44 -52.54
N GLN A 661 4.28 -14.87 -53.74
CA GLN A 661 4.56 -13.46 -53.92
C GLN A 661 3.63 -12.60 -53.04
N GLU A 662 2.34 -12.95 -52.98
CA GLU A 662 1.35 -12.36 -52.06
C GLU A 662 1.79 -12.33 -50.60
N LYS A 663 2.26 -13.45 -50.05
CA LYS A 663 2.68 -13.51 -48.64
C LYS A 663 3.96 -12.71 -48.38
N ARG A 664 4.85 -12.60 -49.38
CA ARG A 664 6.04 -11.74 -49.30
C ARG A 664 5.64 -10.27 -49.36
N ASP A 665 4.67 -9.93 -50.20
CA ASP A 665 4.16 -8.58 -50.35
C ASP A 665 3.36 -8.14 -49.12
N GLU A 666 2.56 -9.03 -48.50
CA GLU A 666 1.90 -8.79 -47.23
C GLU A 666 2.89 -8.56 -46.08
N GLU A 667 3.93 -9.39 -45.96
CA GLU A 667 4.98 -9.20 -44.96
C GLU A 667 5.77 -7.91 -45.19
N LYS A 668 6.04 -7.57 -46.45
CA LYS A 668 6.73 -6.34 -46.83
C LYS A 668 5.87 -5.11 -46.53
N ALA A 669 4.57 -5.15 -46.85
CA ALA A 669 3.62 -4.09 -46.53
C ALA A 669 3.46 -3.91 -45.01
N LYS A 670 3.38 -5.00 -44.23
CA LYS A 670 3.36 -4.93 -42.76
C LYS A 670 4.65 -4.33 -42.19
N ALA A 671 5.81 -4.70 -42.73
CA ALA A 671 7.09 -4.14 -42.31
C ALA A 671 7.24 -2.66 -42.72
N GLU A 672 6.65 -2.25 -43.84
CA GLU A 672 6.65 -0.86 -44.30
C GLU A 672 5.74 0.01 -43.44
N VAL A 673 4.52 -0.46 -43.13
CA VAL A 673 3.61 0.20 -42.17
C VAL A 673 4.22 0.27 -40.77
N ASP A 674 4.82 -0.82 -40.26
CA ASP A 674 5.51 -0.80 -38.96
C ASP A 674 6.68 0.21 -38.96
N ARG A 675 7.40 0.34 -40.08
CA ARG A 675 8.47 1.33 -40.24
C ARG A 675 7.95 2.77 -40.31
N GLU A 676 6.80 3.03 -40.93
CA GLU A 676 6.16 4.36 -41.01
C GLU A 676 5.60 4.82 -39.65
N LEU A 677 5.07 3.87 -38.87
CA LEU A 677 4.57 4.10 -37.51
C LEU A 677 5.69 4.36 -36.51
N HIS A 678 6.88 3.81 -36.76
CA HIS A 678 8.10 4.25 -36.09
C HIS A 678 8.61 5.55 -36.75
N ARG A 679 9.35 6.36 -35.99
CA ARG A 679 9.89 7.64 -36.46
C ARG A 679 10.61 7.48 -37.81
N PRO A 680 10.46 8.44 -38.75
CA PRO A 680 11.20 8.41 -40.01
C PRO A 680 12.71 8.48 -39.79
N HIS A 681 13.47 7.93 -40.73
CA HIS A 681 14.90 8.20 -40.82
C HIS A 681 15.09 9.69 -41.12
N LEU A 682 15.89 10.38 -40.30
CA LEU A 682 16.26 11.77 -40.57
C LEU A 682 17.53 11.80 -41.40
N ASP A 683 17.44 12.35 -42.60
CA ASP A 683 18.61 12.61 -43.45
C ASP A 683 19.51 13.71 -42.84
N ARG A 684 18.92 14.62 -42.03
CA ARG A 684 19.63 15.66 -41.27
C ARG A 684 18.90 15.95 -39.95
N VAL A 685 19.67 16.13 -38.89
CA VAL A 685 19.19 16.54 -37.55
C VAL A 685 19.23 18.06 -37.46
N GLU A 686 18.12 18.68 -37.09
CA GLU A 686 18.04 20.13 -36.85
C GLU A 686 17.96 20.44 -35.35
N ARG A 687 18.64 21.52 -34.94
CA ARG A 687 18.57 22.04 -33.58
C ARG A 687 18.57 23.57 -33.62
N SER A 688 17.64 24.18 -32.88
CA SER A 688 17.57 25.63 -32.64
C SER A 688 17.28 25.91 -31.18
N GLY A 689 17.91 26.95 -30.62
CA GLY A 689 17.80 27.28 -29.19
C GLY A 689 19.13 27.80 -28.64
N GLN A 690 19.33 27.69 -27.33
CA GLN A 690 20.55 28.12 -26.66
C GLN A 690 21.77 27.31 -27.17
N ASP A 691 22.87 27.98 -27.50
CA ASP A 691 24.14 27.31 -27.78
C ASP A 691 24.76 26.87 -26.45
N TRP A 692 24.79 25.58 -26.16
CA TRP A 692 25.30 25.05 -24.90
C TRP A 692 26.83 24.94 -24.87
N ARG A 693 27.47 24.82 -26.03
CA ARG A 693 28.87 24.42 -26.17
C ARG A 693 29.81 25.54 -26.60
N GLY A 694 29.30 26.60 -27.23
CA GLY A 694 30.14 27.69 -27.76
C GLY A 694 31.14 27.20 -28.80
N GLY A 695 30.78 26.17 -29.57
CA GLY A 695 31.64 25.52 -30.55
C GLY A 695 32.64 24.48 -30.01
N ARG A 696 32.69 24.22 -28.69
CA ARG A 696 33.54 23.15 -28.13
C ARG A 696 33.03 21.76 -28.51
N ASP A 697 33.96 20.90 -28.90
CA ASP A 697 33.72 19.46 -29.08
C ASP A 697 33.69 18.75 -27.71
N ILE A 698 32.66 17.93 -27.51
CA ILE A 698 32.41 17.20 -26.26
C ILE A 698 33.20 15.91 -26.21
N GLN A 699 33.74 15.60 -25.03
CA GLN A 699 34.37 14.35 -24.66
C GLN A 699 33.40 13.48 -23.86
N ALA A 700 33.64 12.17 -23.83
CA ALA A 700 32.81 11.26 -23.03
C ALA A 700 32.77 11.65 -21.54
N ASP A 701 33.90 12.10 -20.98
CA ASP A 701 34.01 12.55 -19.57
C ASP A 701 33.10 13.73 -19.24
N ASP A 702 32.78 14.61 -20.20
CA ASP A 702 31.87 15.73 -19.96
C ASP A 702 30.45 15.23 -19.61
N LEU A 703 30.04 14.05 -20.13
CA LEU A 703 28.75 13.43 -19.80
C LEU A 703 28.77 12.86 -18.38
N LEU A 704 29.90 12.31 -17.93
CA LEU A 704 30.07 11.84 -16.55
C LEU A 704 30.10 13.01 -15.56
N GLU A 705 30.90 14.03 -15.83
CA GLU A 705 31.13 15.14 -14.93
C GLU A 705 29.89 16.02 -14.76
N HIS A 706 29.24 16.40 -15.87
CA HIS A 706 28.18 17.38 -15.85
C HIS A 706 26.79 16.77 -15.64
N PHE A 707 26.54 15.55 -16.11
CA PHE A 707 25.25 14.88 -15.96
C PHE A 707 25.26 13.71 -14.98
N GLY A 708 26.42 13.26 -14.50
CA GLY A 708 26.52 12.18 -13.53
C GLY A 708 26.25 10.79 -14.11
N PHE A 709 26.34 10.58 -15.43
CA PHE A 709 26.17 9.24 -16.00
C PHE A 709 27.23 8.29 -15.47
N ARG A 710 26.82 7.05 -15.15
CA ARG A 710 27.71 6.00 -14.61
C ARG A 710 28.79 5.58 -15.61
N GLY A 711 28.47 5.61 -16.90
CA GLY A 711 29.39 5.24 -17.98
C GLY A 711 28.87 5.59 -19.38
N VAL A 712 29.81 5.72 -20.32
CA VAL A 712 29.58 6.00 -21.74
C VAL A 712 30.30 4.95 -22.59
N GLU A 713 29.56 4.21 -23.43
CA GLU A 713 30.12 3.14 -24.29
C GLU A 713 29.91 3.39 -25.79
N PHE A 714 30.91 3.04 -26.61
CA PHE A 714 30.84 3.11 -28.07
C PHE A 714 30.87 1.74 -28.75
N GLY A 715 30.07 1.59 -29.82
CA GLY A 715 30.13 0.41 -30.68
C GLY A 715 31.45 0.29 -31.46
N ASN A 716 31.97 -0.93 -31.60
CA ASN A 716 33.23 -1.22 -32.32
C ASN A 716 33.20 -0.78 -33.80
N TRP A 717 32.02 -0.69 -34.40
CA TRP A 717 31.82 -0.35 -35.82
C TRP A 717 31.55 1.14 -36.06
N LEU A 718 31.56 1.97 -35.00
CA LEU A 718 31.28 3.41 -35.07
C LEU A 718 32.59 4.18 -35.36
N PRO A 719 32.74 4.82 -36.53
CA PRO A 719 33.90 5.65 -36.89
C PRO A 719 34.11 6.80 -35.89
N GLN A 720 35.36 7.22 -35.69
CA GLN A 720 35.73 8.22 -34.68
C GLN A 720 35.13 9.61 -34.93
N ASP A 721 34.99 10.00 -36.18
CA ASP A 721 34.28 11.21 -36.61
C ASP A 721 32.78 11.14 -36.28
N GLU A 722 32.16 9.98 -36.48
CA GLU A 722 30.76 9.76 -36.11
C GLU A 722 30.58 9.77 -34.58
N ARG A 723 31.56 9.28 -33.81
CA ARG A 723 31.57 9.34 -32.33
C ARG A 723 31.52 10.78 -31.81
N GLN A 724 32.35 11.67 -32.37
CA GLN A 724 32.35 13.09 -31.99
C GLN A 724 31.00 13.74 -32.27
N GLN A 725 30.41 13.45 -33.43
CA GLN A 725 29.13 14.03 -33.82
C GLN A 725 28.00 13.60 -32.87
N VAL A 726 27.90 12.31 -32.55
CA VAL A 726 26.85 11.80 -31.64
C VAL A 726 27.04 12.30 -30.20
N LEU A 727 28.28 12.46 -29.73
CA LEU A 727 28.55 13.06 -28.41
C LEU A 727 28.08 14.51 -28.34
N ASN A 728 28.40 15.31 -29.35
CA ASN A 728 27.97 16.71 -29.42
C ASN A 728 26.45 16.84 -29.43
N MET A 729 25.77 16.03 -30.26
CA MET A 729 24.31 16.04 -30.34
C MET A 729 23.66 15.51 -29.07
N ALA A 730 24.22 14.47 -28.45
CA ALA A 730 23.73 13.93 -27.19
C ALA A 730 23.86 14.95 -26.05
N PHE A 731 25.01 15.61 -25.93
CA PHE A 731 25.22 16.66 -24.94
C PHE A 731 24.23 17.82 -25.11
N ASP A 732 24.09 18.32 -26.34
CA ASP A 732 23.15 19.40 -26.66
C ASP A 732 21.70 18.97 -26.34
N ALA A 733 21.32 17.75 -26.71
CA ALA A 733 20.00 17.17 -26.44
C ALA A 733 19.74 16.96 -24.94
N LEU A 734 20.75 16.55 -24.16
CA LEU A 734 20.63 16.40 -22.71
C LEU A 734 20.50 17.76 -22.02
N CYS A 735 21.21 18.79 -22.47
CA CYS A 735 21.01 20.15 -21.99
C CYS A 735 19.60 20.67 -22.32
N ASP A 736 19.11 20.41 -23.54
CA ASP A 736 17.73 20.76 -23.93
C ASP A 736 16.69 20.03 -23.08
N LEU A 737 16.92 18.75 -22.76
CA LEU A 737 16.05 17.96 -21.89
C LEU A 737 16.04 18.52 -20.47
N ALA A 738 17.22 18.83 -19.90
CA ALA A 738 17.34 19.45 -18.58
C ALA A 738 16.61 20.80 -18.53
N ALA A 739 16.77 21.64 -19.55
CA ALA A 739 16.09 22.92 -19.67
C ALA A 739 14.56 22.76 -19.79
N ALA A 740 14.10 21.85 -20.65
CA ALA A 740 12.67 21.61 -20.91
C ALA A 740 11.95 21.07 -19.67
N LEU A 741 12.57 20.12 -18.96
CA LEU A 741 12.02 19.53 -17.73
C LEU A 741 12.27 20.39 -16.49
N LYS A 742 13.19 21.36 -16.59
CA LYS A 742 13.72 22.19 -15.49
C LYS A 742 14.30 21.35 -14.36
N VAL A 743 15.04 20.31 -14.71
CA VAL A 743 15.75 19.43 -13.77
C VAL A 743 17.24 19.77 -13.79
N PRO A 744 17.96 19.64 -12.67
CA PRO A 744 19.40 19.83 -12.66
C PRO A 744 20.06 18.84 -13.65
N PRO A 745 21.16 19.20 -14.32
CA PRO A 745 21.84 18.31 -15.27
C PRO A 745 22.13 16.92 -14.69
N LYS A 746 22.56 16.84 -13.43
CA LYS A 746 22.82 15.57 -12.73
C LYS A 746 21.57 14.75 -12.47
N GLY A 747 20.40 15.39 -12.38
CA GLY A 747 19.10 14.72 -12.29
C GLY A 747 18.76 13.87 -13.51
N LEU A 748 19.39 14.09 -14.68
CA LEU A 748 19.16 13.24 -15.85
C LEU A 748 19.77 11.85 -15.74
N SER A 749 20.75 11.64 -14.84
CA SER A 749 21.36 10.34 -14.60
C SER A 749 20.59 9.44 -13.62
N LEU A 750 19.44 9.91 -13.11
CA LEU A 750 18.53 9.15 -12.24
C LEU A 750 19.26 8.59 -11.00
N GLY A 751 19.84 9.49 -10.20
CA GLY A 751 20.64 9.14 -9.02
C GLY A 751 22.05 8.63 -9.34
N GLY A 752 22.61 8.99 -10.51
CA GLY A 752 23.95 8.54 -10.93
C GLY A 752 24.01 7.11 -11.46
N ASN A 753 22.86 6.46 -11.65
CA ASN A 753 22.76 5.05 -11.99
C ASN A 753 22.55 4.78 -13.49
N LEU A 754 22.21 5.81 -14.28
CA LEU A 754 21.99 5.67 -15.72
C LEU A 754 23.34 5.68 -16.48
N GLY A 755 23.48 4.80 -17.46
CA GLY A 755 24.55 4.83 -18.46
C GLY A 755 24.01 5.17 -19.86
N VAL A 756 24.89 5.57 -20.77
CA VAL A 756 24.54 5.86 -22.17
C VAL A 756 25.46 5.11 -23.12
N ALA A 757 24.90 4.51 -24.15
CA ALA A 757 25.62 3.75 -25.16
C ALA A 757 25.29 4.20 -26.58
N PHE A 758 26.31 4.29 -27.42
CA PHE A 758 26.18 4.68 -28.82
C PHE A 758 26.52 3.51 -29.74
N GLY A 759 25.47 2.81 -30.20
CA GLY A 759 25.57 1.75 -31.21
C GLY A 759 26.32 0.48 -30.75
N SER A 760 26.43 0.22 -29.44
CA SER A 760 27.18 -0.94 -28.90
C SER A 760 26.32 -2.18 -28.64
N ARG A 761 24.98 -2.03 -28.55
CA ARG A 761 24.08 -3.07 -27.96
C ARG A 761 23.07 -3.72 -28.92
N GLY A 762 22.99 -3.26 -30.18
CA GLY A 762 22.05 -3.76 -31.18
C GLY A 762 22.47 -5.06 -31.90
N SER A 763 21.50 -5.80 -32.47
CA SER A 763 21.74 -7.04 -33.20
C SER A 763 22.25 -6.84 -34.65
N GLY A 764 22.15 -5.62 -35.18
CA GLY A 764 22.41 -5.32 -36.60
C GLY A 764 21.42 -6.01 -37.54
N GLY A 765 21.09 -5.38 -38.67
CA GLY A 765 20.21 -5.95 -39.69
C GLY A 765 18.82 -5.29 -39.79
N ARG A 766 17.96 -5.86 -40.64
CA ARG A 766 16.71 -5.24 -41.15
C ARG A 766 15.65 -4.94 -40.08
N ASN A 767 15.78 -5.49 -38.86
CA ASN A 767 14.83 -5.37 -37.74
C ASN A 767 15.51 -4.93 -36.42
N ALA A 768 16.66 -4.23 -36.48
CA ALA A 768 17.31 -3.72 -35.27
C ALA A 768 16.55 -2.51 -34.69
N ALA A 769 16.40 -2.44 -33.37
CA ALA A 769 15.79 -1.30 -32.69
C ALA A 769 16.61 -0.02 -32.93
N LEU A 770 15.91 1.11 -33.14
CA LEU A 770 16.53 2.42 -33.42
C LEU A 770 17.14 3.03 -32.15
N ALA A 771 16.48 2.82 -31.02
CA ALA A 771 17.00 3.03 -29.69
C ALA A 771 16.28 2.07 -28.75
N HIS A 772 16.84 1.86 -27.55
CA HIS A 772 16.16 1.15 -26.48
C HIS A 772 16.81 1.41 -25.12
N TYR A 773 15.99 1.44 -24.08
CA TYR A 773 16.40 1.35 -22.69
C TYR A 773 16.54 -0.11 -22.26
N GLU A 774 17.62 -0.46 -21.55
CA GLU A 774 17.81 -1.76 -20.93
C GLU A 774 17.68 -1.67 -19.41
N PRO A 775 16.55 -2.09 -18.81
CA PRO A 775 16.33 -2.01 -17.36
C PRO A 775 17.41 -2.72 -16.54
N ALA A 776 17.83 -3.90 -16.98
CA ALA A 776 18.80 -4.75 -16.27
C ALA A 776 20.16 -4.08 -16.03
N ARG A 777 20.52 -3.10 -16.88
CA ARG A 777 21.79 -2.37 -16.80
C ARG A 777 21.61 -0.87 -16.59
N ARG A 778 20.37 -0.40 -16.61
CA ARG A 778 20.03 1.02 -16.54
C ARG A 778 20.83 1.78 -17.58
N VAL A 779 20.69 1.39 -18.86
CA VAL A 779 21.42 2.01 -19.97
C VAL A 779 20.49 2.38 -21.10
N ILE A 780 20.63 3.60 -21.61
CA ILE A 780 20.01 4.03 -22.87
C ILE A 780 20.98 3.73 -24.00
N ASN A 781 20.54 2.99 -25.02
CA ASN A 781 21.34 2.73 -26.20
C ASN A 781 20.73 3.39 -27.44
N LEU A 782 21.47 4.30 -28.07
CA LEU A 782 21.08 4.98 -29.31
C LEU A 782 21.83 4.39 -30.51
N THR A 783 21.13 4.02 -31.59
CA THR A 783 21.78 3.52 -32.81
C THR A 783 22.26 4.66 -33.71
N ARG A 784 23.39 5.28 -33.38
CA ARG A 784 24.03 6.33 -34.20
C ARG A 784 23.05 7.45 -34.60
N MET A 785 23.05 7.88 -35.86
CA MET A 785 22.07 8.80 -36.46
C MET A 785 20.66 8.20 -36.61
N ASN A 786 20.52 6.88 -36.72
CA ASN A 786 19.22 6.22 -36.81
C ASN A 786 18.42 6.31 -35.50
N GLY A 787 19.13 6.44 -34.37
CA GLY A 787 18.53 6.62 -33.04
C GLY A 787 18.19 8.06 -32.68
N ALA A 788 18.46 9.04 -33.55
CA ALA A 788 18.05 10.42 -33.31
C ALA A 788 16.54 10.47 -33.00
N GLY A 789 16.11 11.37 -32.12
CA GLY A 789 14.71 11.62 -31.78
C GLY A 789 14.04 10.58 -30.87
N PHE A 790 14.78 9.59 -30.38
CA PHE A 790 14.30 8.64 -29.38
C PHE A 790 14.87 8.90 -27.98
N LEU A 791 15.85 9.80 -27.81
CA LEU A 791 16.50 9.98 -26.51
C LEU A 791 15.50 10.36 -25.40
N ALA A 792 14.53 11.25 -25.67
CA ALA A 792 13.50 11.58 -24.69
C ALA A 792 12.60 10.38 -24.35
N HIS A 793 12.26 9.56 -25.35
CA HIS A 793 11.44 8.37 -25.17
C HIS A 793 12.16 7.32 -24.31
N GLU A 794 13.43 7.03 -24.61
CA GLU A 794 14.23 6.10 -23.81
C GLU A 794 14.51 6.64 -22.40
N TRP A 795 14.68 7.96 -22.26
CA TRP A 795 14.82 8.59 -20.94
C TRP A 795 13.53 8.47 -20.12
N MET A 796 12.36 8.58 -20.74
CA MET A 796 11.09 8.34 -20.04
C MET A 796 10.94 6.88 -19.59
N HIS A 797 11.37 5.90 -20.40
CA HIS A 797 11.46 4.51 -19.93
C HIS A 797 12.41 4.36 -18.74
N ALA A 798 13.56 5.02 -18.80
CA ALA A 798 14.53 5.00 -17.71
C ALA A 798 13.96 5.63 -16.42
N LEU A 799 13.28 6.78 -16.53
CA LEU A 799 12.63 7.47 -15.41
C LEU A 799 11.55 6.59 -14.78
N ASP A 800 10.66 6.01 -15.58
CA ASP A 800 9.57 5.15 -15.11
C ASP A 800 10.10 3.92 -14.35
N HIS A 801 11.19 3.32 -14.84
CA HIS A 801 11.88 2.23 -14.16
C HIS A 801 12.60 2.68 -12.87
N HIS A 802 13.21 3.87 -12.87
CA HIS A 802 13.87 4.43 -11.68
C HIS A 802 12.86 4.73 -10.57
N LEU A 803 11.75 5.39 -10.91
CA LEU A 803 10.66 5.68 -9.98
C LEU A 803 10.00 4.39 -9.44
N GLY A 804 10.08 3.28 -10.18
CA GLY A 804 9.64 1.95 -9.74
C GLY A 804 10.61 1.24 -8.79
N GLY A 805 11.64 1.93 -8.29
CA GLY A 805 12.66 1.35 -7.40
C GLY A 805 13.53 0.29 -8.07
N GLU A 806 13.70 0.39 -9.39
CA GLU A 806 14.56 -0.49 -10.22
C GLU A 806 14.13 -1.97 -10.24
N ARG A 807 12.91 -2.29 -9.77
CA ARG A 807 12.33 -3.65 -9.79
C ARG A 807 11.29 -3.82 -10.91
N GLY A 808 10.86 -2.72 -11.52
CA GLY A 808 9.80 -2.66 -12.52
C GLY A 808 9.47 -1.21 -12.87
N TYR A 809 8.49 -1.03 -13.74
CA TYR A 809 8.02 0.30 -14.15
C TYR A 809 6.94 0.79 -13.18
N LEU A 810 7.06 2.01 -12.65
CA LEU A 810 6.07 2.54 -11.71
C LEU A 810 4.69 2.73 -12.35
N SER A 811 4.65 3.08 -13.63
CA SER A 811 3.41 3.24 -14.40
C SER A 811 2.57 1.95 -14.47
N GLU A 812 3.23 0.79 -14.36
CA GLU A 812 2.58 -0.53 -14.37
C GLU A 812 2.30 -1.08 -12.97
N ALA A 813 2.82 -0.44 -11.92
CA ALA A 813 2.64 -0.89 -10.56
C ALA A 813 1.22 -0.58 -10.05
N VAL A 814 0.68 -1.46 -9.21
CA VAL A 814 -0.55 -1.17 -8.44
C VAL A 814 -0.18 -0.28 -7.26
N VAL A 815 0.00 1.01 -7.53
CA VAL A 815 0.31 2.04 -6.51
C VAL A 815 -0.98 2.45 -5.79
N GLY A 816 -0.85 2.93 -4.54
CA GLY A 816 -1.98 3.48 -3.78
C GLY A 816 -2.75 4.55 -4.57
N THR A 817 -4.08 4.56 -4.41
CA THR A 817 -4.96 5.52 -5.11
C THR A 817 -4.61 6.95 -4.69
N GLY A 818 -4.35 7.83 -5.67
CA GLY A 818 -4.16 9.27 -5.44
C GLY A 818 -2.75 9.80 -5.66
N THR A 819 -1.75 8.94 -5.87
CA THR A 819 -0.39 9.38 -6.25
C THR A 819 -0.35 10.00 -7.65
N VAL A 820 0.62 10.87 -7.93
CA VAL A 820 0.76 11.52 -9.24
C VAL A 820 0.92 10.49 -10.36
N MET A 821 1.78 9.48 -10.19
CA MET A 821 1.95 8.43 -11.20
C MET A 821 0.67 7.59 -11.41
N ALA A 822 -0.09 7.28 -10.35
CA ALA A 822 -1.35 6.56 -10.48
C ALA A 822 -2.40 7.38 -11.26
N ASN A 823 -2.46 8.69 -11.02
CA ASN A 823 -3.37 9.59 -11.73
C ASN A 823 -2.97 9.74 -13.20
N LEU A 824 -1.67 9.91 -13.49
CA LEU A 824 -1.13 9.95 -14.85
C LEU A 824 -1.43 8.64 -15.60
N SER A 825 -1.11 7.49 -14.99
CA SER A 825 -1.37 6.17 -15.56
C SER A 825 -2.85 5.92 -15.78
N GLY A 826 -3.69 6.34 -14.84
CA GLY A 826 -5.14 6.36 -14.98
C GLY A 826 -5.58 7.19 -16.20
N ARG A 827 -5.05 8.41 -16.35
CA ARG A 827 -5.42 9.31 -17.46
C ARG A 827 -4.97 8.81 -18.82
N MET A 828 -3.82 8.12 -18.91
CA MET A 828 -3.36 7.50 -20.15
C MET A 828 -4.36 6.47 -20.67
N HIS A 829 -5.03 5.73 -19.78
CA HIS A 829 -5.98 4.68 -20.16
C HIS A 829 -7.42 5.16 -20.17
N ARG A 830 -7.76 6.16 -19.36
CA ARG A 830 -9.14 6.57 -19.09
C ARG A 830 -9.30 8.07 -19.18
N ARG A 831 -10.43 8.51 -19.74
CA ARG A 831 -10.89 9.90 -19.72
C ARG A 831 -12.21 10.05 -18.97
N LEU A 832 -12.48 11.26 -18.51
CA LEU A 832 -13.79 11.62 -17.99
C LEU A 832 -14.83 11.45 -19.10
N ALA A 833 -15.90 10.72 -18.82
CA ALA A 833 -16.96 10.54 -19.79
C ALA A 833 -17.79 11.83 -19.93
N GLN A 834 -18.28 12.10 -21.13
CA GLN A 834 -19.22 13.20 -21.37
C GLN A 834 -20.62 12.81 -20.89
N ALA A 835 -21.43 13.81 -20.55
CA ALA A 835 -22.79 13.61 -20.02
C ALA A 835 -23.63 12.68 -20.90
N HIS A 836 -23.58 12.87 -22.23
CA HIS A 836 -24.35 12.08 -23.18
C HIS A 836 -23.88 10.62 -23.24
N GLU A 837 -22.57 10.36 -23.14
CA GLU A 837 -22.00 9.01 -23.14
C GLU A 837 -22.39 8.24 -21.87
N ILE A 838 -22.38 8.92 -20.71
CA ILE A 838 -22.85 8.34 -19.45
C ILE A 838 -24.34 8.03 -19.56
N LEU A 839 -25.14 8.97 -20.04
CA LEU A 839 -26.58 8.82 -20.17
C LEU A 839 -26.94 7.63 -21.07
N GLU A 840 -26.39 7.56 -22.28
CA GLU A 840 -26.66 6.47 -23.23
C GLU A 840 -26.32 5.09 -22.63
N ARG A 841 -25.13 4.95 -22.06
CA ARG A 841 -24.68 3.68 -21.46
C ARG A 841 -25.54 3.27 -20.27
N THR A 842 -25.84 4.23 -19.38
CA THR A 842 -26.58 3.94 -18.13
C THR A 842 -28.06 3.70 -18.40
N GLU A 843 -28.68 4.38 -19.37
CA GLU A 843 -30.05 4.06 -19.83
C GLU A 843 -30.13 2.66 -20.42
N ALA A 844 -29.16 2.28 -21.28
CA ALA A 844 -29.11 0.93 -21.83
C ALA A 844 -28.94 -0.14 -20.73
N ASN A 845 -28.11 0.13 -19.72
CA ASN A 845 -27.90 -0.79 -18.60
C ASN A 845 -29.10 -0.87 -17.66
N ALA A 846 -29.78 0.24 -17.37
CA ALA A 846 -31.00 0.24 -16.58
C ALA A 846 -32.09 -0.62 -17.27
N LYS A 847 -32.27 -0.45 -18.60
CA LYS A 847 -33.16 -1.29 -19.42
C LYS A 847 -32.75 -2.77 -19.40
N LYS A 848 -31.47 -3.09 -19.48
CA LYS A 848 -30.99 -4.48 -19.33
C LYS A 848 -31.32 -5.06 -17.96
N GLY A 849 -31.20 -4.28 -16.87
CA GLY A 849 -31.58 -4.72 -15.54
C GLY A 849 -33.06 -5.12 -15.45
N LEU A 850 -33.93 -4.35 -16.10
CA LEU A 850 -35.36 -4.65 -16.25
C LEU A 850 -35.59 -5.93 -17.07
N GLU A 851 -34.93 -6.08 -18.22
CA GLU A 851 -35.02 -7.29 -19.06
C GLU A 851 -34.50 -8.57 -18.37
N TYR A 852 -33.37 -8.46 -17.67
CA TYR A 852 -32.80 -9.56 -16.89
C TYR A 852 -33.73 -9.94 -15.76
N THR A 853 -34.29 -8.98 -15.02
CA THR A 853 -35.31 -9.26 -14.00
C THR A 853 -36.50 -10.02 -14.60
N ARG A 854 -37.03 -9.58 -15.74
CA ARG A 854 -38.09 -10.27 -16.48
C ARG A 854 -37.73 -11.72 -16.81
N SER A 855 -36.51 -11.97 -17.28
CA SER A 855 -36.05 -13.31 -17.68
C SER A 855 -36.05 -14.33 -16.53
N TRP A 856 -35.85 -13.88 -15.29
CA TRP A 856 -35.85 -14.74 -14.10
C TRP A 856 -37.25 -15.09 -13.60
N LEU A 857 -38.30 -14.47 -14.14
CA LEU A 857 -39.70 -14.78 -13.79
C LEU A 857 -40.23 -16.04 -14.49
N TYR A 858 -39.37 -16.84 -15.13
CA TYR A 858 -39.77 -18.03 -15.90
C TYR A 858 -40.52 -19.11 -15.11
N GLY A 859 -40.42 -19.10 -13.78
CA GLY A 859 -41.14 -20.02 -12.89
C GLY A 859 -42.62 -19.69 -12.70
N GLN A 860 -43.13 -18.58 -13.27
CA GLN A 860 -44.54 -18.20 -13.25
C GLN A 860 -45.24 -18.59 -14.58
N PRO A 861 -46.56 -18.84 -14.59
CA PRO A 861 -47.33 -19.03 -15.82
C PRO A 861 -47.19 -17.85 -16.79
N GLN A 862 -47.27 -18.09 -18.11
CA GLN A 862 -47.06 -17.06 -19.14
C GLN A 862 -47.91 -15.80 -18.90
N GLU A 863 -49.21 -15.96 -18.69
CA GLU A 863 -50.14 -14.85 -18.43
C GLU A 863 -49.77 -14.03 -17.18
N VAL A 864 -49.22 -14.70 -16.16
CA VAL A 864 -48.73 -14.06 -14.93
C VAL A 864 -47.41 -13.35 -15.19
N ARG A 865 -46.52 -13.89 -16.04
CA ARG A 865 -45.28 -13.24 -16.44
C ARG A 865 -45.53 -11.94 -17.20
N ASP A 866 -46.50 -11.93 -18.10
CA ASP A 866 -46.83 -10.75 -18.89
C ASP A 866 -47.41 -9.65 -17.97
N ARG A 867 -48.32 -9.98 -17.06
CA ARG A 867 -48.82 -9.03 -16.04
C ARG A 867 -47.71 -8.53 -15.10
N LEU A 868 -46.83 -9.42 -14.63
CA LEU A 868 -45.71 -9.03 -13.77
C LEU A 868 -44.71 -8.13 -14.49
N PHE A 869 -44.59 -8.26 -15.81
CA PHE A 869 -43.77 -7.36 -16.61
C PHE A 869 -44.38 -5.97 -16.69
N ASP A 870 -45.70 -5.85 -16.88
CA ASP A 870 -46.39 -4.55 -16.82
C ASP A 870 -46.22 -3.88 -15.45
N VAL A 871 -46.31 -4.66 -14.36
CA VAL A 871 -46.05 -4.18 -13.00
C VAL A 871 -44.60 -3.71 -12.84
N LEU A 872 -43.63 -4.49 -13.32
CA LEU A 872 -42.21 -4.12 -13.27
C LEU A 872 -41.92 -2.83 -14.04
N GLN A 873 -42.56 -2.66 -15.21
CA GLN A 873 -42.43 -1.46 -16.04
C GLN A 873 -43.01 -0.22 -15.34
N ALA A 874 -44.20 -0.35 -14.74
CA ALA A 874 -44.79 0.75 -13.97
C ALA A 874 -43.95 1.12 -12.74
N GLU A 875 -43.40 0.13 -12.02
CA GLU A 875 -42.51 0.39 -10.89
C GLU A 875 -41.18 1.02 -11.32
N TYR A 876 -40.66 0.68 -12.50
CA TYR A 876 -39.49 1.34 -13.09
C TYR A 876 -39.75 2.83 -13.34
N GLU A 877 -40.89 3.17 -13.96
CA GLU A 877 -41.27 4.56 -14.25
C GLU A 877 -41.50 5.36 -12.96
N ASN A 878 -42.14 4.75 -11.95
CA ASN A 878 -42.30 5.34 -10.63
C ASN A 878 -40.96 5.60 -9.93
N ALA A 879 -40.03 4.65 -10.01
CA ALA A 879 -38.70 4.81 -9.45
C ALA A 879 -37.92 5.92 -10.19
N GLU A 880 -37.98 5.99 -11.52
CA GLU A 880 -37.30 7.03 -12.29
C GLU A 880 -37.76 8.43 -11.87
N ALA A 881 -39.07 8.66 -11.77
CA ALA A 881 -39.62 9.94 -11.33
C ALA A 881 -39.17 10.31 -9.90
N ALA A 882 -39.29 9.36 -8.96
CA ALA A 882 -38.95 9.63 -7.56
C ALA A 882 -37.46 9.88 -7.33
N LEU A 883 -36.59 9.11 -8.00
CA LEU A 883 -35.15 9.28 -7.91
C LEU A 883 -34.69 10.56 -8.62
N TYR A 884 -35.37 11.00 -9.68
CA TYR A 884 -35.11 12.29 -10.33
C TYR A 884 -35.36 13.47 -9.38
N ASP A 885 -36.50 13.49 -8.69
CA ASP A 885 -36.81 14.54 -7.72
C ASP A 885 -35.79 14.61 -6.58
N GLU A 886 -35.25 13.46 -6.16
CA GLU A 886 -34.16 13.39 -5.17
C GLU A 886 -32.85 13.94 -5.72
N ALA A 887 -32.43 13.46 -6.90
CA ALA A 887 -31.21 13.93 -7.55
C ALA A 887 -31.24 15.45 -7.76
N ARG A 888 -32.36 15.99 -8.24
CA ARG A 888 -32.54 17.42 -8.43
C ARG A 888 -32.36 18.20 -7.14
N ARG A 889 -33.01 17.78 -6.04
CA ARG A 889 -32.88 18.44 -4.72
C ARG A 889 -31.45 18.41 -4.20
N HIS A 890 -30.76 17.28 -4.31
CA HIS A 890 -29.36 17.18 -3.87
C HIS A 890 -28.43 18.09 -4.68
N ILE A 891 -28.61 18.14 -6.00
CA ILE A 891 -27.81 19.03 -6.85
C ILE A 891 -28.11 20.50 -6.55
N GLU A 892 -29.38 20.89 -6.42
CA GLU A 892 -29.77 22.26 -6.06
C GLU A 892 -29.16 22.72 -4.72
N ALA A 893 -29.10 21.82 -3.73
CA ALA A 893 -28.50 22.11 -2.43
C ALA A 893 -26.96 22.23 -2.47
N ALA A 894 -26.31 21.50 -3.39
CA ALA A 894 -24.84 21.41 -3.45
C ALA A 894 -24.20 22.37 -4.48
N ARG A 895 -24.93 22.82 -5.50
CA ARG A 895 -24.37 23.56 -6.67
C ARG A 895 -23.65 24.86 -6.35
N SER A 896 -23.90 25.46 -5.18
CA SER A 896 -23.25 26.70 -4.73
C SER A 896 -21.91 26.46 -4.03
N ARG A 897 -21.54 25.19 -3.75
CA ARG A 897 -20.27 24.87 -3.12
C ARG A 897 -19.11 25.18 -4.07
N PRO A 898 -18.01 25.80 -3.60
CA PRO A 898 -16.84 26.09 -4.44
C PRO A 898 -16.20 24.85 -5.09
N ASP A 899 -16.35 23.68 -4.48
CA ASP A 899 -15.79 22.39 -4.94
C ASP A 899 -16.77 21.56 -5.78
N PHE A 900 -17.97 22.06 -6.09
CA PHE A 900 -19.02 21.27 -6.74
C PHE A 900 -18.58 20.64 -8.07
N ALA A 901 -17.83 21.39 -8.89
CA ALA A 901 -17.33 20.91 -10.19
C ALA A 901 -16.38 19.70 -10.04
N GLN A 902 -15.70 19.58 -8.91
CA GLN A 902 -14.80 18.45 -8.63
C GLN A 902 -15.54 17.33 -7.89
N ASP A 903 -16.19 17.67 -6.78
CA ASP A 903 -16.63 16.74 -5.73
C ASP A 903 -18.12 16.89 -5.37
N GLY A 904 -18.94 17.50 -6.24
CA GLY A 904 -20.37 17.73 -5.98
C GLY A 904 -21.12 16.46 -5.60
N PHE A 905 -20.92 15.37 -6.33
CA PHE A 905 -21.37 14.02 -6.00
C PHE A 905 -20.48 12.97 -6.68
N ARG A 906 -20.46 11.75 -6.12
CA ARG A 906 -19.60 10.65 -6.55
C ARG A 906 -20.20 9.86 -7.72
N ASP A 907 -19.50 8.84 -8.19
CA ASP A 907 -19.83 8.06 -9.39
C ASP A 907 -21.13 7.25 -9.31
N ASP A 908 -21.73 7.10 -8.13
CA ASP A 908 -23.05 6.52 -7.92
C ASP A 908 -24.21 7.49 -8.23
N GLY A 909 -23.92 8.77 -8.44
CA GLY A 909 -24.90 9.83 -8.74
C GLY A 909 -25.32 10.65 -7.52
N ALA A 910 -26.25 11.57 -7.74
CA ALA A 910 -26.81 12.47 -6.73
C ALA A 910 -27.99 11.85 -5.97
N VAL A 911 -28.06 10.52 -5.86
CA VAL A 911 -29.13 9.79 -5.16
C VAL A 911 -28.53 9.03 -3.99
N ASN A 912 -29.17 9.06 -2.82
CA ASN A 912 -28.68 8.36 -1.65
C ASN A 912 -28.64 6.84 -1.89
N PHE A 913 -27.53 6.19 -1.54
CA PHE A 913 -27.35 4.75 -1.71
C PHE A 913 -28.47 3.95 -1.03
N SER A 914 -28.84 4.27 0.21
CA SER A 914 -29.91 3.57 0.94
C SER A 914 -31.25 3.65 0.23
N ARG A 915 -31.54 4.78 -0.43
CA ARG A 915 -32.78 4.97 -1.21
C ARG A 915 -32.87 4.01 -2.39
N GLN A 916 -31.73 3.73 -3.05
CA GLN A 916 -31.68 2.77 -4.15
C GLN A 916 -32.05 1.35 -3.67
N PHE A 917 -31.58 0.94 -2.48
CA PHE A 917 -31.93 -0.35 -1.87
C PHE A 917 -33.40 -0.41 -1.47
N ASP A 918 -33.92 0.64 -0.86
CA ASP A 918 -35.33 0.72 -0.46
C ASP A 918 -36.26 0.54 -1.67
N PHE A 919 -35.93 1.17 -2.80
CA PHE A 919 -36.69 0.99 -4.05
C PHE A 919 -36.54 -0.42 -4.61
N ALA A 920 -35.32 -0.97 -4.65
CA ALA A 920 -35.10 -2.33 -5.14
C ALA A 920 -35.90 -3.37 -4.32
N ASP A 921 -35.91 -3.27 -2.98
CA ASP A 921 -36.71 -4.15 -2.12
C ASP A 921 -38.21 -3.90 -2.33
N LYS A 922 -38.66 -2.65 -2.42
CA LYS A 922 -40.06 -2.33 -2.71
C LYS A 922 -40.54 -2.99 -4.01
N VAL A 923 -39.77 -2.87 -5.09
CA VAL A 923 -40.09 -3.52 -6.37
C VAL A 923 -40.15 -5.04 -6.21
N TYR A 924 -39.19 -5.63 -5.49
CA TYR A 924 -39.21 -7.07 -5.20
C TYR A 924 -40.46 -7.51 -4.41
N GLN A 925 -40.86 -6.77 -3.36
CA GLN A 925 -42.06 -7.08 -2.60
C GLN A 925 -43.34 -6.91 -3.45
N THR A 926 -43.39 -5.89 -4.30
CA THR A 926 -44.51 -5.70 -5.25
C THR A 926 -44.61 -6.87 -6.22
N LEU A 927 -43.51 -7.32 -6.81
CA LEU A 927 -43.48 -8.50 -7.67
C LEU A 927 -43.92 -9.75 -6.89
N ARG A 928 -43.42 -9.94 -5.67
CA ARG A 928 -43.77 -11.07 -4.80
C ARG A 928 -45.26 -11.12 -4.47
N ALA A 929 -45.90 -9.98 -4.26
CA ALA A 929 -47.33 -9.88 -3.99
C ALA A 929 -48.18 -10.33 -5.19
N HIS A 930 -47.69 -10.12 -6.41
CA HIS A 930 -48.39 -10.44 -7.66
C HIS A 930 -48.00 -11.82 -8.25
N CYS A 931 -47.02 -12.51 -7.66
CA CYS A 931 -46.63 -13.86 -8.07
C CYS A 931 -47.63 -14.92 -7.56
N THR A 932 -48.00 -15.86 -8.42
CA THR A 932 -48.85 -17.00 -8.04
C THR A 932 -48.04 -18.10 -7.35
N SER A 933 -46.79 -18.34 -7.76
CA SER A 933 -45.89 -19.30 -7.12
C SER A 933 -44.79 -18.62 -6.32
N LYS A 934 -44.98 -18.51 -4.99
CA LYS A 934 -43.99 -17.91 -4.08
C LYS A 934 -42.72 -18.76 -3.94
N SER A 935 -42.84 -20.08 -4.05
CA SER A 935 -41.71 -21.00 -3.96
C SER A 935 -40.78 -20.91 -5.19
N ALA A 936 -41.36 -20.74 -6.39
CA ALA A 936 -40.58 -20.51 -7.61
C ALA A 936 -39.80 -19.19 -7.55
N LEU A 937 -40.43 -18.11 -7.07
CA LEU A 937 -39.77 -16.81 -6.88
C LEU A 937 -38.64 -16.87 -5.85
N THR A 938 -38.83 -17.59 -4.74
CA THR A 938 -37.83 -17.71 -3.67
C THR A 938 -36.53 -18.36 -4.17
N LYS A 939 -36.61 -19.34 -5.10
CA LYS A 939 -35.44 -20.02 -5.67
C LYS A 939 -34.53 -19.09 -6.49
N VAL A 940 -35.09 -18.02 -7.07
CA VAL A 940 -34.37 -17.07 -7.93
C VAL A 940 -34.21 -15.69 -7.29
N LYS A 941 -34.59 -15.55 -6.01
CA LYS A 941 -34.62 -14.28 -5.25
C LYS A 941 -33.33 -13.47 -5.42
N GLY A 942 -32.17 -14.06 -5.14
CA GLY A 942 -30.89 -13.34 -5.22
C GLY A 942 -30.51 -12.87 -6.64
N LYS A 943 -30.99 -13.55 -7.69
CA LYS A 943 -30.78 -13.10 -9.08
C LYS A 943 -31.65 -11.89 -9.42
N ILE A 944 -32.90 -11.90 -8.97
CA ILE A 944 -33.83 -10.78 -9.12
C ILE A 944 -33.32 -9.57 -8.34
N GLU A 945 -32.99 -9.73 -7.06
CA GLU A 945 -32.47 -8.65 -6.22
C GLU A 945 -31.18 -8.04 -6.80
N GLY A 946 -30.26 -8.88 -7.29
CA GLY A 946 -29.04 -8.41 -7.96
C GLY A 946 -29.32 -7.59 -9.22
N ASN A 947 -30.28 -8.00 -10.05
CA ASN A 947 -30.66 -7.26 -11.25
C ASN A 947 -31.41 -5.96 -10.93
N LEU A 948 -32.27 -5.97 -9.90
CA LEU A 948 -32.95 -4.76 -9.42
C LEU A 948 -31.95 -3.76 -8.85
N GLN A 949 -30.94 -4.21 -8.10
CA GLN A 949 -29.87 -3.34 -7.62
C GLN A 949 -29.06 -2.75 -8.78
N PHE A 950 -28.70 -3.57 -9.78
CA PHE A 950 -28.00 -3.11 -10.99
C PHE A 950 -28.84 -2.08 -11.76
N MET A 951 -30.15 -2.32 -11.88
CA MET A 951 -31.11 -1.40 -12.49
C MET A 951 -31.16 -0.07 -11.74
N MET A 952 -31.36 -0.09 -10.42
CA MET A 952 -31.45 1.11 -9.58
C MET A 952 -30.15 1.92 -9.58
N THR A 953 -29.00 1.25 -9.55
CA THR A 953 -27.68 1.92 -9.60
C THR A 953 -27.49 2.66 -10.92
N ASN A 954 -27.90 2.09 -12.05
CA ASN A 954 -27.82 2.78 -13.34
C ASN A 954 -28.90 3.87 -13.47
N LEU A 955 -30.11 3.64 -12.95
CA LEU A 955 -31.18 4.63 -12.98
C LEU A 955 -30.82 5.87 -12.15
N ALA A 956 -30.19 5.70 -10.99
CA ALA A 956 -29.65 6.79 -10.18
C ALA A 956 -28.68 7.69 -10.98
N LYS A 957 -27.82 7.08 -11.82
CA LYS A 957 -26.92 7.81 -12.70
C LYS A 957 -27.68 8.54 -13.82
N VAL A 958 -28.64 7.87 -14.46
CA VAL A 958 -29.50 8.46 -15.50
C VAL A 958 -30.19 9.71 -14.98
N VAL A 959 -30.88 9.62 -13.84
CA VAL A 959 -31.63 10.75 -13.29
C VAL A 959 -30.72 11.87 -12.80
N SER A 960 -29.52 11.55 -12.33
CA SER A 960 -28.50 12.54 -11.95
C SER A 960 -28.03 13.36 -13.17
N VAL A 961 -27.79 12.70 -14.30
CA VAL A 961 -27.43 13.38 -15.56
C VAL A 961 -28.57 14.25 -16.07
N LYS A 962 -29.81 13.73 -16.07
CA LYS A 962 -31.01 14.48 -16.46
C LYS A 962 -31.21 15.71 -15.57
N ALA A 963 -31.16 15.54 -14.25
CA ALA A 963 -31.33 16.63 -13.30
C ALA A 963 -30.23 17.71 -13.43
N ALA A 964 -28.97 17.32 -13.58
CA ALA A 964 -27.87 18.28 -13.81
C ALA A 964 -28.08 19.11 -15.08
N LYS A 965 -28.48 18.44 -16.17
CA LYS A 965 -28.80 19.09 -17.45
C LYS A 965 -29.96 20.08 -17.31
N ASP A 966 -31.04 19.69 -16.65
CA ASP A 966 -32.23 20.55 -16.46
C ASP A 966 -31.96 21.74 -15.53
N LEU A 967 -30.97 21.61 -14.64
CA LEU A 967 -30.50 22.68 -13.76
C LEU A 967 -29.43 23.58 -14.40
N GLY A 968 -28.94 23.24 -15.59
CA GLY A 968 -27.88 23.97 -16.27
C GLY A 968 -26.54 23.92 -15.56
N VAL A 969 -26.25 22.84 -14.81
CA VAL A 969 -24.98 22.66 -14.09
C VAL A 969 -24.12 21.59 -14.76
N GLU A 970 -22.80 21.79 -14.75
CA GLU A 970 -21.87 20.78 -15.23
C GLU A 970 -21.82 19.57 -14.27
N LEU A 971 -21.65 18.37 -14.82
CA LEU A 971 -21.47 17.16 -14.02
C LEU A 971 -20.10 17.16 -13.32
N PRO A 972 -20.04 16.84 -12.02
CA PRO A 972 -18.78 16.80 -11.29
C PRO A 972 -17.76 15.83 -11.87
N ALA A 973 -16.47 16.15 -11.78
CA ALA A 973 -15.38 15.29 -12.22
C ALA A 973 -15.39 13.94 -11.49
N ALA A 974 -15.68 13.93 -10.18
CA ALA A 974 -15.85 12.71 -9.39
C ALA A 974 -16.96 11.79 -9.90
N PHE A 975 -18.05 12.35 -10.45
CA PHE A 975 -19.11 11.58 -11.09
C PHE A 975 -18.69 11.09 -12.49
N ARG A 976 -18.02 11.93 -13.29
CA ARG A 976 -17.58 11.56 -14.65
C ARG A 976 -16.41 10.56 -14.66
N GLY A 977 -15.69 10.43 -13.55
CA GLY A 977 -14.56 9.52 -13.35
C GLY A 977 -14.95 8.14 -12.78
N ARG A 978 -13.99 7.43 -12.16
CA ARG A 978 -14.19 6.14 -11.49
C ARG A 978 -14.96 5.12 -12.34
N SER A 979 -16.07 4.57 -11.85
CA SER A 979 -16.89 3.59 -12.60
C SER A 979 -17.51 4.16 -13.87
N ASN A 980 -17.56 5.50 -14.01
CA ASN A 980 -18.15 6.15 -15.17
C ASN A 980 -17.14 6.53 -16.26
N CYS A 981 -15.83 6.43 -16.00
CA CYS A 981 -14.80 6.74 -17.01
C CYS A 981 -14.91 5.86 -18.27
N LEU A 982 -14.35 6.36 -19.36
CA LEU A 982 -14.24 5.64 -20.63
C LEU A 982 -12.78 5.50 -21.05
N PRO A 983 -12.43 4.54 -21.93
CA PRO A 983 -11.08 4.49 -22.48
C PRO A 983 -10.73 5.83 -23.15
N SER A 984 -9.52 6.32 -22.91
CA SER A 984 -8.97 7.50 -23.61
C SER A 984 -8.91 7.24 -25.12
N GLU A 985 -8.88 8.28 -25.94
CA GLU A 985 -8.64 8.08 -27.37
C GLU A 985 -7.18 7.63 -27.59
N PHE A 986 -6.25 8.07 -26.75
CA PHE A 986 -4.86 7.64 -26.79
C PHE A 986 -4.69 6.11 -26.71
N VAL A 987 -5.29 5.44 -25.72
CA VAL A 987 -5.18 3.97 -25.62
C VAL A 987 -5.96 3.26 -26.73
N LYS A 988 -7.10 3.79 -27.17
CA LYS A 988 -7.88 3.21 -28.27
C LYS A 988 -7.10 3.22 -29.59
N GLU A 989 -6.42 4.32 -29.89
CA GLU A 989 -5.57 4.43 -31.09
C GLU A 989 -4.37 3.48 -31.00
N ALA A 990 -3.75 3.36 -29.82
CA ALA A 990 -2.68 2.39 -29.59
C ALA A 990 -3.16 0.93 -29.73
N GLU A 991 -4.36 0.60 -29.23
CA GLU A 991 -4.97 -0.73 -29.39
C GLU A 991 -5.28 -1.06 -30.86
N LYS A 992 -5.62 -0.07 -31.69
CA LYS A 992 -5.77 -0.27 -33.15
C LYS A 992 -4.44 -0.70 -33.78
N LEU A 993 -3.33 -0.08 -33.38
CA LEU A 993 -1.99 -0.45 -33.85
C LEU A 993 -1.64 -1.88 -33.45
N ASP A 994 -1.97 -2.29 -32.22
CA ASP A 994 -1.67 -3.63 -31.72
C ASP A 994 -2.43 -4.75 -32.46
N LYS A 995 -3.56 -4.45 -33.11
CA LYS A 995 -4.26 -5.43 -33.99
C LYS A 995 -3.41 -5.86 -35.19
N THR A 996 -2.37 -5.09 -35.55
CA THR A 996 -1.43 -5.45 -36.61
C THR A 996 -0.29 -6.36 -36.15
N ARG A 997 -0.16 -6.59 -34.83
CA ARG A 997 0.92 -7.35 -34.18
C ARG A 997 0.40 -8.65 -33.56
N SER A 998 1.32 -9.58 -33.28
CA SER A 998 1.00 -10.85 -32.61
C SER A 998 0.86 -10.73 -31.08
N SER A 999 1.33 -9.62 -30.51
CA SER A 999 1.29 -9.33 -29.09
C SER A 999 1.19 -7.81 -28.89
N PRO A 1000 0.51 -7.35 -27.82
CA PRO A 1000 0.44 -5.93 -27.49
C PRO A 1000 1.84 -5.32 -27.31
N TYR A 1001 1.99 -4.09 -27.79
CA TYR A 1001 3.18 -3.28 -27.67
C TYR A 1001 2.77 -1.82 -27.45
N TRP A 1002 2.05 -1.25 -28.40
CA TRP A 1002 1.69 0.17 -28.40
C TRP A 1002 0.79 0.54 -27.22
N ALA A 1003 -0.17 -0.34 -26.86
CA ALA A 1003 -1.10 -0.11 -25.77
C ALA A 1003 -0.56 -0.56 -24.40
N THR A 1004 0.70 -0.97 -24.30
CA THR A 1004 1.30 -1.26 -22.98
C THR A 1004 1.51 0.05 -22.20
N THR A 1005 1.26 0.02 -20.89
CA THR A 1005 1.29 1.23 -20.05
C THR A 1005 2.63 1.93 -20.08
N ARG A 1006 3.75 1.17 -20.06
CA ARG A 1006 5.10 1.73 -20.19
C ARG A 1006 5.34 2.45 -21.52
N GLU A 1007 4.78 1.95 -22.63
CA GLU A 1007 4.92 2.56 -23.95
C GLU A 1007 4.06 3.83 -24.06
N LEU A 1008 2.83 3.78 -23.54
CA LEU A 1008 1.98 4.97 -23.43
C LEU A 1008 2.68 6.07 -22.61
N PHE A 1009 3.31 5.70 -21.49
CA PHE A 1009 4.07 6.62 -20.65
C PHE A 1009 5.22 7.27 -21.42
N ALA A 1010 6.08 6.46 -22.05
CA ALA A 1010 7.25 6.97 -22.76
C ALA A 1010 6.88 7.83 -23.97
N ARG A 1011 5.80 7.51 -24.69
CA ARG A 1011 5.31 8.28 -25.83
C ARG A 1011 4.66 9.59 -25.41
N ALA A 1012 3.82 9.55 -24.39
CA ALA A 1012 3.23 10.76 -23.84
C ALA A 1012 4.29 11.67 -23.21
N GLY A 1013 5.30 11.11 -22.55
CA GLY A 1013 6.43 11.87 -22.02
C GLY A 1013 7.29 12.50 -23.12
N ALA A 1014 7.55 11.79 -24.21
CA ALA A 1014 8.23 12.38 -25.38
C ALA A 1014 7.40 13.51 -26.01
N ALA A 1015 6.08 13.34 -26.14
CA ALA A 1015 5.16 14.39 -26.59
C ALA A 1015 5.18 15.63 -25.67
N TYR A 1016 5.25 15.41 -24.35
CA TYR A 1016 5.40 16.48 -23.38
C TYR A 1016 6.74 17.23 -23.52
N VAL A 1017 7.86 16.53 -23.74
CA VAL A 1017 9.18 17.15 -23.94
C VAL A 1017 9.20 18.03 -25.20
N ILE A 1018 8.65 17.55 -26.32
CA ILE A 1018 8.61 18.36 -27.56
C ILE A 1018 7.73 19.61 -27.38
N ASP A 1019 6.64 19.51 -26.62
CA ASP A 1019 5.79 20.66 -26.31
C ASP A 1019 6.56 21.72 -25.50
N LYS A 1020 7.25 21.32 -24.42
CA LYS A 1020 8.05 22.25 -23.61
C LYS A 1020 9.19 22.92 -24.39
N ILE A 1021 9.84 22.22 -25.32
CA ILE A 1021 10.87 22.80 -26.18
C ILE A 1021 10.26 23.81 -27.17
N THR A 1022 9.12 23.47 -27.75
CA THR A 1022 8.40 24.33 -28.69
C THR A 1022 7.87 25.60 -28.02
N GLU A 1023 7.32 25.47 -26.80
CA GLU A 1023 6.91 26.59 -25.96
C GLU A 1023 8.07 27.56 -25.66
N ALA A 1024 9.30 27.04 -25.55
CA ALA A 1024 10.52 27.84 -25.39
C ALA A 1024 11.09 28.39 -26.72
N GLY A 1025 10.42 28.17 -27.85
CA GLY A 1025 10.86 28.60 -29.18
C GLY A 1025 12.03 27.81 -29.75
N GLY A 1026 12.30 26.61 -29.22
CA GLY A 1026 13.40 25.74 -29.62
C GLY A 1026 12.97 24.58 -30.52
N ARG A 1027 13.98 23.81 -30.97
CA ARG A 1027 13.83 22.52 -31.65
C ARG A 1027 15.05 21.65 -31.37
N SER A 1028 14.86 20.36 -31.11
CA SER A 1028 15.97 19.44 -30.80
C SER A 1028 15.69 18.03 -31.37
N ASP A 1029 15.99 17.84 -32.66
CA ASP A 1029 15.60 16.62 -33.38
C ASP A 1029 16.32 15.36 -32.88
N TYR A 1030 17.51 15.51 -32.28
CA TYR A 1030 18.24 14.38 -31.69
C TYR A 1030 17.59 13.92 -30.38
N LEU A 1031 16.99 14.84 -29.62
CA LEU A 1031 16.29 14.55 -28.39
C LEU A 1031 14.94 13.86 -28.65
N VAL A 1032 14.09 14.51 -29.45
CA VAL A 1032 12.72 14.06 -29.72
C VAL A 1032 12.26 14.55 -31.09
N PHE A 1033 11.64 13.67 -31.88
CA PHE A 1033 11.00 14.05 -33.15
C PHE A 1033 10.00 12.97 -33.59
N GLY A 1034 8.89 13.37 -34.21
CA GLY A 1034 7.81 12.45 -34.61
C GLY A 1034 6.75 12.22 -33.53
N SER A 1035 6.85 12.93 -32.40
CA SER A 1035 5.84 12.98 -31.33
C SER A 1035 4.88 14.17 -31.49
N ASP A 1036 4.89 14.82 -32.65
CA ASP A 1036 4.06 15.97 -33.00
C ASP A 1036 2.58 15.54 -33.15
N GLU A 1037 1.66 16.40 -32.70
CA GLU A 1037 0.23 16.06 -32.63
C GLU A 1037 -0.38 15.72 -34.00
N ALA A 1038 -0.05 16.50 -35.04
CA ALA A 1038 -0.67 16.38 -36.36
C ALA A 1038 -0.18 15.17 -37.17
N ARG A 1039 0.95 14.57 -36.82
CA ARG A 1039 1.69 13.65 -37.72
C ARG A 1039 0.93 12.38 -38.06
N TYR A 1040 0.31 11.76 -37.05
CA TYR A 1040 -0.38 10.47 -37.17
C TYR A 1040 -1.89 10.58 -36.91
N ALA A 1041 -2.41 11.80 -36.77
CA ALA A 1041 -3.80 12.03 -36.39
C ALA A 1041 -4.82 11.37 -37.34
N GLU A 1042 -4.49 11.24 -38.63
CA GLU A 1042 -5.36 10.64 -39.65
C GLU A 1042 -4.82 9.29 -40.19
N HIS A 1043 -3.86 8.68 -39.49
CA HIS A 1043 -3.20 7.48 -39.99
C HIS A 1043 -4.15 6.26 -39.97
N PRO A 1044 -4.27 5.49 -41.07
CA PRO A 1044 -5.37 4.53 -41.27
C PRO A 1044 -5.37 3.32 -40.32
N VAL A 1045 -4.24 3.03 -39.67
CA VAL A 1045 -4.09 1.88 -38.74
C VAL A 1045 -4.02 2.30 -37.28
N GLY A 1046 -4.07 3.60 -36.98
CA GLY A 1046 -4.02 4.17 -35.62
C GLY A 1046 -2.88 5.16 -35.42
N ASN A 1047 -2.84 5.75 -34.21
CA ASN A 1047 -1.88 6.78 -33.81
C ASN A 1047 -1.11 6.36 -32.54
N PRO A 1048 0.23 6.42 -32.54
CA PRO A 1048 1.04 6.04 -31.38
C PRO A 1048 1.17 7.14 -30.31
N ASN A 1049 0.78 8.39 -30.58
CA ASN A 1049 0.99 9.54 -29.68
C ASN A 1049 -0.35 10.09 -29.18
N PRO A 1050 -0.37 10.73 -27.99
CA PRO A 1050 -1.56 11.41 -27.52
C PRO A 1050 -1.85 12.66 -28.39
N THR A 1051 -3.13 12.94 -28.60
CA THR A 1051 -3.62 14.11 -29.34
C THR A 1051 -4.81 14.74 -28.63
N GLY A 1052 -5.18 15.95 -29.04
CA GLY A 1052 -6.38 16.67 -28.58
C GLY A 1052 -6.43 16.87 -27.07
N GLU A 1053 -7.56 16.48 -26.48
CA GLU A 1053 -7.80 16.60 -25.03
C GLU A 1053 -6.87 15.68 -24.22
N ASP A 1054 -6.57 14.48 -24.71
CA ASP A 1054 -5.67 13.56 -24.02
C ASP A 1054 -4.25 14.15 -23.89
N ARG A 1055 -3.72 14.78 -24.95
CA ARG A 1055 -2.38 15.43 -24.90
C ARG A 1055 -2.33 16.57 -23.88
N ARG A 1056 -3.35 17.45 -23.89
CA ARG A 1056 -3.42 18.58 -22.96
C ARG A 1056 -3.55 18.14 -21.51
N ASP A 1057 -4.41 17.16 -21.25
CA ASP A 1057 -4.60 16.65 -19.89
C ASP A 1057 -3.34 15.95 -19.38
N LEU A 1058 -2.71 15.11 -20.22
CA LEU A 1058 -1.47 14.43 -19.86
C LEU A 1058 -0.34 15.42 -19.57
N ALA A 1059 -0.26 16.55 -20.27
CA ALA A 1059 0.74 17.58 -19.98
C ALA A 1059 0.67 18.09 -18.54
N ALA A 1060 -0.54 18.32 -18.00
CA ALA A 1060 -0.71 18.72 -16.60
C ALA A 1060 -0.27 17.63 -15.61
N PHE A 1061 -0.54 16.36 -15.92
CA PHE A 1061 -0.06 15.24 -15.11
C PHE A 1061 1.46 15.06 -15.18
N PHE A 1062 2.09 15.32 -16.33
CA PHE A 1062 3.55 15.35 -16.46
C PHE A 1062 4.16 16.56 -15.75
N ASP A 1063 3.53 17.74 -15.77
CA ASP A 1063 3.97 18.90 -14.99
C ASP A 1063 4.03 18.55 -13.48
N ALA A 1064 3.01 17.86 -12.97
CA ALA A 1064 2.98 17.37 -11.59
C ALA A 1064 4.07 16.32 -11.32
N LEU A 1065 4.24 15.34 -12.22
CA LEU A 1065 5.27 14.29 -12.07
C LEU A 1065 6.68 14.88 -12.05
N MET A 1066 6.95 15.85 -12.94
CA MET A 1066 8.24 16.52 -13.00
C MET A 1066 8.45 17.45 -11.81
N ALA A 1067 7.39 18.00 -11.21
CA ALA A 1067 7.50 18.74 -9.95
C ALA A 1067 7.99 17.85 -8.81
N GLU A 1068 7.38 16.67 -8.61
CA GLU A 1068 7.84 15.69 -7.62
C GLU A 1068 9.27 15.24 -7.91
N TYR A 1069 9.59 14.94 -9.17
CA TYR A 1069 10.93 14.49 -9.54
C TYR A 1069 12.02 15.55 -9.32
N ARG A 1070 11.75 16.83 -9.61
CA ARG A 1070 12.68 17.94 -9.33
C ARG A 1070 12.99 18.04 -7.84
N LEU A 1071 11.97 17.91 -7.00
CA LEU A 1071 12.14 17.96 -5.55
C LEU A 1071 12.99 16.80 -5.05
N ALA A 1072 12.78 15.59 -5.60
CA ALA A 1072 13.61 14.42 -5.30
C ALA A 1072 15.08 14.56 -5.76
N CYS A 1073 15.38 15.46 -6.70
CA CYS A 1073 16.74 15.73 -7.15
C CYS A 1073 17.53 16.63 -6.18
N LEU A 1074 16.88 17.30 -5.22
CA LEU A 1074 17.57 18.09 -4.19
C LEU A 1074 18.26 17.12 -3.21
N LYS A 1075 19.58 17.26 -2.99
CA LYS A 1075 20.34 16.39 -2.07
C LYS A 1075 19.82 16.53 -0.64
N GLU A 1076 19.83 15.45 0.14
CA GLU A 1076 19.50 15.47 1.58
C GLU A 1076 20.26 16.57 2.37
N ALA A 1077 21.52 16.84 2.04
CA ALA A 1077 22.32 17.88 2.69
C ALA A 1077 21.89 19.33 2.32
N GLU A 1078 21.29 19.53 1.15
CA GLU A 1078 20.74 20.83 0.71
C GLU A 1078 19.28 20.99 1.19
N GLN A 1079 18.55 19.88 1.38
CA GLN A 1079 17.29 19.87 2.12
C GLN A 1079 17.52 20.28 3.57
N GLU A 1080 18.58 19.81 4.24
CA GLU A 1080 18.96 20.27 5.58
C GLU A 1080 19.46 21.72 5.62
N ALA A 1081 20.21 22.18 4.61
CA ALA A 1081 20.71 23.56 4.52
C ALA A 1081 19.62 24.61 4.21
N VAL A 1082 18.50 24.19 3.63
CA VAL A 1082 17.28 25.01 3.51
C VAL A 1082 16.45 24.97 4.82
N LEU A 1083 16.69 23.99 5.69
CA LEU A 1083 15.87 23.69 6.88
C LEU A 1083 16.54 24.04 8.24
N GLU A 1084 17.61 24.82 8.26
CA GLU A 1084 18.10 25.48 9.49
C GLU A 1084 18.02 27.01 9.36
N PRO A 1085 17.51 27.72 10.40
CA PRO A 1085 17.36 29.18 10.38
C PRO A 1085 18.69 29.95 10.39
#